data_AF-A0A3D5RB27-F1
#
_entry.id   AF-A0A3D5RB27-F1
#
_cell.length_a   1.000
_cell.length_b   1.000
_cell.length_c   1.000
_cell.angle_alpha   90.00
_cell.angle_beta   90.00
_cell.angle_gamma   90.00
#
_symmetry.space_group_name_H-M   'P 1'
#
loop_
_entity.id
_entity.type
_entity.pdbx_description
1 polymer ?
#
loop_
_entity_poly.entity_id
_entity_poly.type
_entity_poly.pdbx_seq_one_letter_code
_entity_poly.pdbx_strand_id
1 'polypeptide(L)'
;MVHINVFNFKNRYIIFFYIVIILFALLAFRLSTLTIIQGDEYRLESDIKRIRDIPIKAPRGNIYDRNGILLAENIPSFTVQILKDELNYNEFLHTSQILTEILDENGESLIDDFPIELNTFRFIDIKSEEIYTSPEEKMIDILRGSGLIEELYNASGAYIGNINMRKRMFLSLYKESLNIPIFYDEGALKYEKGYTVWLENNGLDTNISEEQLLIELFNREGKYLRRLLGNSEGRRFIYRFLDSRNLVDNIEMKDFTFIYDEDYSQLKNRLSDEVPEVINMNSDPKDDFVALIRKYASKELFSTIYAGEENVIPGILLYNKIKQSNPELPVEYVEEGNTLYFNFLNEEEKVKFLTENNLPLETTAFNIVLEIGQNNKFDYDVITMDQVKYHAQTELLKYINPEISVSSWEYTAVLQKNNWVEANLDPSSVDKSPKEIFYLLKEKSGLKDEVSNYEARYIFVLRERYLNQGYRAYYPIDICYDASKKTVALISENTDKLNGVDVITESVRYYPYKESAAHILGYMGKISQDYEIEKYINEGNYSRDDLIGKTGVEEKFEDLLSGKKGSQTLEVDAYGNRTKVSEVEEPVPGGNLHLTLDIELQKKAEEIFKYGLEEIRKGGTFESKWGDFNFEDSYNQANSGALVVVDVETGEILSMVNYPSYDPNLFSTGISKENWEGLVNESENPLAPRPLYN
;
A
#
# COMPACT_ATOMS: atom_id res chain seq x y z
N MET A 1 -33.35 15.82 89.02
CA MET A 1 -32.32 16.77 88.54
C MET A 1 -31.45 16.03 87.54
N VAL A 2 -31.68 16.23 86.25
CA VAL A 2 -30.68 15.87 85.24
C VAL A 2 -30.51 17.13 84.39
N HIS A 3 -29.52 17.95 84.74
CA HIS A 3 -29.10 19.03 83.89
C HIS A 3 -28.29 18.41 82.74
N ILE A 4 -28.98 18.09 81.64
CA ILE A 4 -28.34 17.78 80.38
C ILE A 4 -27.82 19.11 79.82
N ASN A 5 -26.50 19.26 79.85
CA ASN A 5 -25.79 20.39 79.25
C ASN A 5 -26.11 20.46 77.75
N VAL A 6 -26.88 21.47 77.34
CA VAL A 6 -27.24 21.80 75.94
C VAL A 6 -26.03 22.36 75.13
N PHE A 7 -24.80 22.25 75.64
CA PHE A 7 -23.66 22.98 75.08
C PHE A 7 -22.86 22.27 73.96
N ASN A 8 -23.27 21.10 73.46
CA ASN A 8 -22.44 20.33 72.51
C ASN A 8 -23.11 19.87 71.20
N PHE A 9 -24.27 20.43 70.83
CA PHE A 9 -24.83 20.24 69.48
C PHE A 9 -24.72 21.50 68.61
N LYS A 10 -24.98 22.71 69.16
CA LYS A 10 -24.84 23.97 68.40
C LYS A 10 -23.41 24.20 67.87
N ASN A 11 -22.39 23.90 68.67
CA ASN A 11 -20.99 24.09 68.24
C ASN A 11 -20.57 23.15 67.09
N ARG A 12 -21.10 21.92 67.03
CA ARG A 12 -20.79 21.00 65.92
C ARG A 12 -21.43 21.43 64.61
N TYR A 13 -22.68 21.89 64.66
CA TYR A 13 -23.35 22.48 63.49
C TYR A 13 -22.67 23.76 63.01
N ILE A 14 -22.21 24.61 63.92
CA ILE A 14 -21.47 25.83 63.58
C ILE A 14 -20.12 25.49 62.93
N ILE A 15 -19.37 24.53 63.49
CA ILE A 15 -18.10 24.07 62.89
C ILE A 15 -18.34 23.46 61.51
N PHE A 16 -19.34 22.58 61.36
CA PHE A 16 -19.71 22.01 60.08
C PHE A 16 -20.13 23.08 59.07
N PHE A 17 -20.90 24.08 59.49
CA PHE A 17 -21.30 25.20 58.66
C PHE A 17 -20.09 26.02 58.18
N TYR A 18 -19.11 26.28 59.04
CA TYR A 18 -17.87 26.93 58.63
C TYR A 18 -17.01 26.08 57.69
N ILE A 19 -16.96 24.76 57.89
CA ILE A 19 -16.27 23.84 56.96
C ILE A 19 -16.94 23.88 55.58
N VAL A 20 -18.28 23.85 55.53
CA VAL A 20 -19.04 23.95 54.28
C VAL A 20 -18.81 25.31 53.62
N ILE A 21 -18.82 26.41 54.37
CA ILE A 21 -18.49 27.74 53.84
C ILE A 21 -17.07 27.79 53.28
N ILE A 22 -16.09 27.21 53.98
CA ILE A 22 -14.71 27.16 53.50
C ILE A 22 -14.60 26.33 52.23
N LEU A 23 -15.30 25.20 52.14
CA LEU A 23 -15.37 24.38 50.91
C LEU A 23 -16.01 25.14 49.75
N PHE A 24 -17.13 25.83 49.98
CA PHE A 24 -17.76 26.67 48.96
C PHE A 24 -16.88 27.85 48.55
N ALA A 25 -16.14 28.45 49.50
CA ALA A 25 -15.19 29.51 49.22
C ALA A 25 -13.99 28.99 48.40
N LEU A 26 -13.49 27.79 48.70
CA LEU A 26 -12.44 27.13 47.91
C LEU A 26 -12.91 26.78 46.50
N LEU A 27 -14.14 26.26 46.37
CA LEU A 27 -14.76 25.99 45.06
C LEU A 27 -14.99 27.29 44.28
N ALA A 28 -15.52 28.34 44.91
CA ALA A 28 -15.71 29.64 44.26
C ALA A 28 -14.39 30.28 43.86
N PHE A 29 -13.35 30.16 44.70
CA PHE A 29 -12.00 30.59 44.38
C PHE A 29 -11.45 29.80 43.19
N ARG A 30 -11.55 28.46 43.19
CA ARG A 30 -11.11 27.61 42.07
C ARG A 30 -11.86 27.93 40.79
N LEU A 31 -13.18 28.12 40.88
CA LEU A 31 -14.01 28.51 39.74
C LEU A 31 -13.56 29.87 39.20
N SER A 32 -13.33 30.86 40.07
CA SER A 32 -12.83 32.17 39.70
C SER A 32 -11.43 32.11 39.08
N THR A 33 -10.55 31.21 39.54
CA THR A 33 -9.24 31.01 38.90
C THR A 33 -9.39 30.43 37.50
N LEU A 34 -10.31 29.48 37.30
CA LEU A 34 -10.57 28.88 35.99
C LEU A 34 -11.26 29.86 35.03
N THR A 35 -12.18 30.70 35.51
CA THR A 35 -12.98 31.58 34.65
C THR A 35 -12.40 32.97 34.43
N ILE A 36 -11.61 33.51 35.38
CA ILE A 36 -11.06 34.88 35.30
C ILE A 36 -9.56 34.87 35.01
N ILE A 37 -8.79 33.99 35.66
CA ILE A 37 -7.33 33.96 35.48
C ILE A 37 -6.95 33.14 34.25
N GLN A 38 -7.54 31.96 34.11
CA GLN A 38 -7.32 31.05 32.97
C GLN A 38 -8.43 31.15 31.91
N GLY A 39 -9.41 32.04 32.10
CA GLY A 39 -10.58 32.12 31.23
C GLY A 39 -10.23 32.47 29.79
N ASP A 40 -9.33 33.45 29.61
CA ASP A 40 -8.86 33.84 28.28
C ASP A 40 -8.03 32.72 27.63
N GLU A 41 -7.24 31.99 28.40
CA GLU A 41 -6.46 30.83 27.94
C GLU A 41 -7.37 29.68 27.49
N TYR A 42 -8.38 29.30 28.29
CA TYR A 42 -9.36 28.28 27.92
C TYR A 42 -10.26 28.70 26.76
N ARG A 43 -10.58 29.99 26.67
CA ARG A 43 -11.34 30.53 25.54
C ARG A 43 -10.50 30.52 24.27
N LEU A 44 -9.21 30.86 24.35
CA LEU A 44 -8.27 30.79 23.25
C LEU A 44 -8.01 29.33 22.83
N GLU A 45 -7.89 28.38 23.77
CA GLU A 45 -7.88 26.95 23.48
C GLU A 45 -9.18 26.47 22.81
N SER A 46 -10.34 27.00 23.22
CA SER A 46 -11.63 26.71 22.60
C SER A 46 -11.74 27.29 21.20
N ASP A 47 -11.24 28.50 20.98
CA ASP A 47 -11.25 29.17 19.68
C ASP A 47 -10.24 28.50 18.72
N ILE A 48 -9.06 28.10 19.21
CA ILE A 48 -8.11 27.24 18.48
C ILE A 48 -8.72 25.86 18.17
N LYS A 49 -9.60 25.33 19.04
CA LYS A 49 -10.32 24.08 18.75
C LYS A 49 -11.43 24.26 17.69
N ARG A 50 -11.96 25.47 17.53
CA ARG A 50 -12.98 25.81 16.52
C ARG A 50 -12.38 26.24 15.19
N ILE A 51 -11.14 26.71 15.15
CA ILE A 51 -10.46 27.05 13.90
C ILE A 51 -9.65 25.84 13.42
N ARG A 52 -9.88 25.41 12.18
CA ARG A 52 -9.18 24.29 11.55
C ARG A 52 -8.65 24.70 10.19
N ASP A 53 -7.36 24.48 9.97
CA ASP A 53 -6.76 24.65 8.65
C ASP A 53 -6.84 23.31 7.91
N ILE A 54 -7.37 23.35 6.69
CA ILE A 54 -7.29 22.24 5.74
C ILE A 54 -6.16 22.57 4.75
N PRO A 55 -5.15 21.70 4.61
CA PRO A 55 -4.09 21.89 3.63
C PRO A 55 -4.65 21.82 2.21
N ILE A 56 -4.26 22.77 1.37
CA ILE A 56 -4.48 22.74 -0.07
C ILE A 56 -3.19 22.18 -0.72
N LYS A 57 -3.32 21.09 -1.48
CA LYS A 57 -2.19 20.45 -2.17
C LYS A 57 -1.52 21.45 -3.12
N ALA A 58 -0.18 21.47 -3.15
CA ALA A 58 0.58 22.34 -4.05
C ALA A 58 0.91 21.61 -5.37
N PRO A 59 0.89 22.31 -6.52
CA PRO A 59 1.39 21.75 -7.77
C PRO A 59 2.88 21.43 -7.67
N ARG A 60 3.28 20.24 -8.12
CA ARG A 60 4.69 19.83 -8.08
C ARG A 60 5.51 20.57 -9.13
N GLY A 61 6.83 20.64 -8.97
CA GLY A 61 7.72 21.15 -10.00
C GLY A 61 7.74 20.27 -11.26
N ASN A 62 7.88 20.88 -12.44
CA ASN A 62 7.98 20.14 -13.69
C ASN A 62 9.38 19.51 -13.87
N ILE A 63 9.44 18.35 -14.50
CA ILE A 63 10.70 17.68 -14.86
C ILE A 63 10.89 17.77 -16.38
N TYR A 64 12.07 18.18 -16.81
CA TYR A 64 12.44 18.34 -18.21
C TYR A 64 13.64 17.46 -18.57
N ASP A 65 13.71 17.05 -19.83
CA ASP A 65 14.89 16.45 -20.43
C ASP A 65 15.97 17.51 -20.72
N ARG A 66 17.11 17.08 -21.27
CA ARG A 66 18.23 17.97 -21.60
C ARG A 66 17.91 19.01 -22.66
N ASN A 67 16.91 18.76 -23.50
CA ASN A 67 16.46 19.62 -24.59
C ASN A 67 15.28 20.52 -24.17
N GLY A 68 14.83 20.44 -22.91
CA GLY A 68 13.71 21.22 -22.38
C GLY A 68 12.34 20.61 -22.68
N ILE A 69 12.27 19.34 -23.05
CA ILE A 69 11.03 18.59 -23.27
C ILE A 69 10.49 18.10 -21.94
N LEU A 70 9.18 18.26 -21.70
CA LEU A 70 8.51 17.86 -20.45
C LEU A 70 8.47 16.34 -20.29
N LEU A 71 9.07 15.84 -19.21
CA LEU A 71 9.05 14.43 -18.81
C LEU A 71 7.99 14.13 -17.74
N ALA A 72 7.73 15.11 -16.87
CA ALA A 72 6.64 15.06 -15.89
C ALA A 72 6.09 16.47 -15.64
N GLU A 73 4.78 16.59 -15.62
CA GLU A 73 4.06 17.85 -15.39
C GLU A 73 2.87 17.63 -14.44
N ASN A 74 2.08 18.67 -14.22
CA ASN A 74 0.83 18.54 -13.48
C ASN A 74 -0.34 18.96 -14.37
N ILE A 75 -1.39 18.16 -14.35
CA ILE A 75 -2.63 18.43 -15.08
C ILE A 75 -3.79 18.61 -14.10
N PRO A 76 -4.75 19.50 -14.40
CA PRO A 76 -5.98 19.60 -13.63
C PRO A 76 -6.80 18.32 -13.80
N SER A 77 -7.25 17.76 -12.69
CA SER A 77 -8.04 16.54 -12.60
C SER A 77 -9.25 16.77 -11.70
N PHE A 78 -10.41 16.20 -12.07
CA PHE A 78 -11.60 16.28 -11.22
C PHE A 78 -11.54 15.21 -10.14
N THR A 79 -11.64 15.63 -8.88
CA THR A 79 -11.70 14.75 -7.72
C THR A 79 -13.12 14.77 -7.16
N VAL A 80 -13.74 13.59 -7.04
CA VAL A 80 -15.04 13.42 -6.38
C VAL A 80 -14.79 13.21 -4.89
N GLN A 81 -15.46 14.01 -4.07
CA GLN A 81 -15.29 13.99 -2.62
C GLN A 81 -16.63 13.83 -1.90
N ILE A 82 -16.59 13.24 -0.71
CA ILE A 82 -17.71 13.19 0.23
C ILE A 82 -17.42 14.07 1.44
N LEU A 83 -18.39 14.89 1.81
CA LEU A 83 -18.40 15.78 2.97
C LEU A 83 -19.25 15.14 4.08
N LYS A 84 -18.57 14.59 5.09
CA LYS A 84 -19.22 13.86 6.18
C LYS A 84 -20.14 14.74 7.02
N ASP A 85 -19.81 16.01 7.17
CA ASP A 85 -20.60 16.99 7.93
C ASP A 85 -21.94 17.36 7.27
N GLU A 86 -22.11 17.05 5.99
CA GLU A 86 -23.36 17.28 5.24
C GLU A 86 -24.24 16.03 5.12
N LEU A 87 -23.80 14.90 5.68
CA LEU A 87 -24.44 13.60 5.51
C LEU A 87 -24.64 12.90 6.85
N ASN A 88 -25.88 12.59 7.19
CA ASN A 88 -26.14 11.56 8.21
C ASN A 88 -25.98 10.14 7.61
N TYR A 89 -25.87 9.11 8.45
CA TYR A 89 -25.60 7.75 7.95
C TYR A 89 -26.67 7.18 7.00
N ASN A 90 -27.95 7.55 7.19
CA ASN A 90 -29.02 7.09 6.29
C ASN A 90 -28.96 7.81 4.94
N GLU A 91 -28.68 9.11 4.95
CA GLU A 91 -28.42 9.89 3.73
C GLU A 91 -27.19 9.34 3.01
N PHE A 92 -26.11 9.05 3.75
CA PHE A 92 -24.90 8.45 3.21
C PHE A 92 -25.19 7.15 2.46
N LEU A 93 -26.04 6.26 2.99
CA LEU A 93 -26.37 5.00 2.31
C LEU A 93 -27.09 5.23 0.98
N HIS A 94 -28.06 6.15 0.95
CA HIS A 94 -28.80 6.50 -0.26
C HIS A 94 -27.89 7.21 -1.28
N THR A 95 -27.11 8.19 -0.83
CA THR A 95 -26.10 8.89 -1.64
C THR A 95 -25.10 7.90 -2.23
N SER A 96 -24.61 6.95 -1.43
CA SER A 96 -23.65 5.92 -1.85
C SER A 96 -24.24 5.05 -2.96
N GLN A 97 -25.50 4.63 -2.87
CA GLN A 97 -26.13 3.84 -3.94
C GLN A 97 -26.09 4.56 -5.29
N ILE A 98 -26.56 5.81 -5.33
CA ILE A 98 -26.59 6.62 -6.55
C ILE A 98 -25.18 6.91 -7.05
N LEU A 99 -24.28 7.30 -6.14
CA LEU A 99 -22.90 7.63 -6.48
C LEU A 99 -22.16 6.41 -7.04
N THR A 100 -22.31 5.23 -6.43
CA THR A 100 -21.67 4.00 -6.93
C THR A 100 -22.18 3.62 -8.32
N GLU A 101 -23.47 3.82 -8.61
CA GLU A 101 -24.02 3.59 -9.94
C GLU A 101 -23.38 4.53 -10.97
N ILE A 102 -23.33 5.84 -10.68
CA ILE A 102 -22.70 6.83 -11.58
C ILE A 102 -21.22 6.49 -11.82
N LEU A 103 -20.47 6.23 -10.75
CA LEU A 103 -19.04 5.96 -10.84
C LEU A 103 -18.76 4.64 -11.59
N ASP A 104 -19.47 3.57 -11.26
CA ASP A 104 -19.30 2.27 -11.90
C ASP A 104 -19.72 2.30 -13.39
N GLU A 105 -20.83 2.95 -13.71
CA GLU A 105 -21.32 3.06 -15.08
C GLU A 105 -20.38 3.83 -16.00
N ASN A 106 -19.56 4.74 -15.45
CA ASN A 106 -18.56 5.50 -16.20
C ASN A 106 -17.15 4.90 -16.08
N GLY A 107 -16.98 3.77 -15.38
CA GLY A 107 -15.70 3.07 -15.26
C GLY A 107 -14.69 3.82 -14.39
N GLU A 108 -15.20 4.58 -13.41
CA GLU A 108 -14.38 5.36 -12.49
C GLU A 108 -13.76 4.46 -11.42
N SER A 109 -12.45 4.58 -11.25
CA SER A 109 -11.68 3.83 -10.25
C SER A 109 -11.84 4.48 -8.87
N LEU A 110 -12.48 3.77 -7.95
CA LEU A 110 -12.58 4.18 -6.55
C LEU A 110 -11.23 4.03 -5.85
N ILE A 111 -10.98 4.88 -4.86
CA ILE A 111 -9.91 4.64 -3.89
C ILE A 111 -10.38 3.54 -2.94
N ASP A 112 -9.97 2.31 -3.22
CA ASP A 112 -10.45 1.10 -2.55
C ASP A 112 -9.55 0.72 -1.36
N ASP A 113 -10.08 0.90 -0.15
CA ASP A 113 -9.44 0.44 1.10
C ASP A 113 -10.28 -0.69 1.76
N PHE A 114 -11.23 -1.31 1.05
CA PHE A 114 -12.10 -2.35 1.62
C PHE A 114 -11.42 -3.73 1.52
N PRO A 115 -11.22 -4.45 2.64
CA PRO A 115 -10.32 -5.60 2.66
C PRO A 115 -10.94 -6.92 2.15
N ILE A 116 -12.21 -6.92 1.73
CA ILE A 116 -12.85 -8.12 1.16
C ILE A 116 -13.00 -7.94 -0.35
N GLU A 117 -12.36 -8.81 -1.10
CA GLU A 117 -12.46 -8.89 -2.54
C GLU A 117 -13.46 -9.93 -3.02
N LEU A 118 -13.94 -9.74 -4.25
CA LEU A 118 -14.85 -10.66 -4.92
C LEU A 118 -14.18 -11.28 -6.14
N ASN A 119 -14.47 -12.56 -6.38
CA ASN A 119 -14.06 -13.30 -7.57
C ASN A 119 -12.54 -13.20 -7.84
N THR A 120 -11.70 -13.37 -6.81
CA THR A 120 -10.23 -13.34 -6.97
C THR A 120 -9.73 -14.66 -7.54
N PHE A 121 -8.57 -14.65 -8.19
CA PHE A 121 -7.94 -15.84 -8.74
C PHE A 121 -6.82 -16.32 -7.83
N ARG A 122 -6.60 -17.63 -7.80
CA ARG A 122 -5.49 -18.25 -7.07
C ARG A 122 -4.90 -19.40 -7.88
N PHE A 123 -3.58 -19.53 -7.86
CA PHE A 123 -2.93 -20.71 -8.40
C PHE A 123 -3.19 -21.95 -7.52
N ILE A 124 -3.38 -23.09 -8.17
CA ILE A 124 -3.56 -24.38 -7.50
C ILE A 124 -2.19 -25.04 -7.25
N ASP A 125 -1.16 -24.67 -8.02
CA ASP A 125 0.19 -25.24 -7.93
C ASP A 125 1.31 -24.18 -7.87
N ILE A 126 2.39 -24.54 -7.18
CA ILE A 126 3.58 -23.69 -6.98
C ILE A 126 4.31 -23.42 -8.32
N LYS A 127 4.28 -24.37 -9.26
CA LYS A 127 4.96 -24.20 -10.56
C LYS A 127 4.40 -23.04 -11.38
N SER A 128 3.10 -22.76 -11.27
CA SER A 128 2.53 -21.61 -11.98
C SER A 128 3.00 -20.28 -11.39
N GLU A 129 3.23 -20.23 -10.07
CA GLU A 129 3.78 -19.07 -9.35
C GLU A 129 5.23 -18.76 -9.79
N GLU A 130 6.01 -19.77 -10.18
CA GLU A 130 7.38 -19.57 -10.68
C GLU A 130 7.45 -18.95 -12.09
N ILE A 131 6.41 -19.16 -12.91
CA ILE A 131 6.39 -18.80 -14.33
C ILE A 131 5.71 -17.47 -14.58
N TYR A 132 4.62 -17.19 -13.84
CA TYR A 132 3.77 -16.02 -14.05
C TYR A 132 3.76 -15.13 -12.82
N THR A 133 3.73 -13.82 -13.07
CA THR A 133 3.60 -12.78 -12.03
C THR A 133 2.33 -12.94 -11.21
N SER A 134 1.19 -13.25 -11.86
CA SER A 134 -0.09 -13.48 -11.18
C SER A 134 -0.99 -14.42 -12.00
N PRO A 135 -2.05 -14.99 -11.40
CA PRO A 135 -3.06 -15.76 -12.13
C PRO A 135 -3.73 -14.96 -13.25
N GLU A 136 -3.98 -13.67 -13.04
CA GLU A 136 -4.52 -12.75 -14.03
C GLU A 136 -3.61 -12.67 -15.27
N GLU A 137 -2.29 -12.58 -15.06
CA GLU A 137 -1.34 -12.54 -16.18
C GLU A 137 -1.35 -13.84 -17.00
N LYS A 138 -1.42 -15.00 -16.33
CA LYS A 138 -1.60 -16.29 -17.02
C LYS A 138 -2.88 -16.31 -17.85
N MET A 139 -3.98 -15.76 -17.33
CA MET A 139 -5.27 -15.68 -18.04
C MET A 139 -5.19 -14.73 -19.25
N ILE A 140 -4.49 -13.60 -19.12
CA ILE A 140 -4.23 -12.66 -20.22
C ILE A 140 -3.43 -13.34 -21.32
N ASP A 141 -2.37 -14.07 -20.97
CA ASP A 141 -1.53 -14.78 -21.93
C ASP A 141 -2.29 -15.90 -22.65
N ILE A 142 -3.14 -16.64 -21.95
CA ILE A 142 -4.02 -17.66 -22.57
C ILE A 142 -4.95 -17.00 -23.59
N LEU A 143 -5.59 -15.88 -23.24
CA LEU A 143 -6.51 -15.17 -24.14
C LEU A 143 -5.81 -14.66 -25.41
N ARG A 144 -4.63 -14.04 -25.25
CA ARG A 144 -3.86 -13.46 -26.35
C ARG A 144 -3.20 -14.53 -27.24
N GLY A 145 -2.65 -15.57 -26.63
CA GLY A 145 -2.00 -16.67 -27.35
C GLY A 145 -2.96 -17.56 -28.14
N SER A 146 -4.24 -17.58 -27.76
CA SER A 146 -5.25 -18.48 -28.36
C SER A 146 -6.13 -17.81 -29.43
N GLY A 147 -5.96 -16.50 -29.68
CA GLY A 147 -6.78 -15.75 -30.63
C GLY A 147 -8.26 -15.62 -30.22
N LEU A 148 -8.56 -15.69 -28.92
CA LEU A 148 -9.93 -15.78 -28.40
C LEU A 148 -10.60 -14.42 -28.15
N ILE A 149 -9.91 -13.31 -28.39
CA ILE A 149 -10.42 -11.97 -28.06
C ILE A 149 -11.70 -11.62 -28.83
N GLU A 150 -11.81 -12.04 -30.09
CA GLU A 150 -13.04 -11.85 -30.87
C GLU A 150 -14.21 -12.64 -30.26
N GLU A 151 -13.99 -13.90 -29.88
CA GLU A 151 -14.99 -14.71 -29.19
C GLU A 151 -15.37 -14.14 -27.82
N LEU A 152 -14.40 -13.60 -27.09
CA LEU A 152 -14.60 -12.92 -25.81
C LEU A 152 -15.49 -11.68 -25.99
N TYR A 153 -15.20 -10.85 -26.99
CA TYR A 153 -16.03 -9.68 -27.32
C TYR A 153 -17.47 -10.09 -27.68
N ASN A 154 -17.64 -11.15 -28.47
CA ASN A 154 -18.97 -11.66 -28.80
C ASN A 154 -19.71 -12.18 -27.56
N ALA A 155 -19.03 -12.94 -26.69
CA ALA A 155 -19.58 -13.44 -25.43
C ALA A 155 -19.99 -12.31 -24.47
N SER A 156 -19.29 -11.17 -24.49
CA SER A 156 -19.61 -10.00 -23.64
C SER A 156 -21.02 -9.44 -23.90
N GLY A 157 -21.54 -9.56 -25.12
CA GLY A 157 -22.89 -9.10 -25.48
C GLY A 157 -24.01 -10.00 -24.94
N ALA A 158 -23.69 -11.27 -24.64
CA ALA A 158 -24.62 -12.24 -24.07
C ALA A 158 -24.43 -12.43 -22.55
N TYR A 159 -23.50 -11.70 -21.94
CA TYR A 159 -23.22 -11.81 -20.51
C TYR A 159 -24.41 -11.32 -19.68
N ILE A 160 -24.92 -12.19 -18.82
CA ILE A 160 -25.96 -11.87 -17.84
C ILE A 160 -25.28 -11.75 -16.48
N GLY A 161 -25.04 -10.51 -16.04
CA GLY A 161 -24.44 -10.19 -14.75
C GLY A 161 -24.86 -8.79 -14.28
N ASN A 162 -24.16 -8.26 -13.27
CA ASN A 162 -24.51 -6.97 -12.65
C ASN A 162 -24.12 -5.76 -13.53
N ILE A 163 -23.24 -5.98 -14.51
CA ILE A 163 -22.75 -4.93 -15.40
C ILE A 163 -22.91 -5.34 -16.86
N ASN A 164 -23.05 -4.34 -17.73
CA ASN A 164 -22.94 -4.54 -19.17
C ASN A 164 -21.48 -4.79 -19.54
N MET A 165 -21.12 -6.06 -19.76
CA MET A 165 -19.72 -6.46 -19.99
C MET A 165 -19.14 -5.85 -21.26
N ARG A 166 -19.94 -5.69 -22.33
CA ARG A 166 -19.50 -5.03 -23.56
C ARG A 166 -19.15 -3.57 -23.32
N LYS A 167 -20.00 -2.84 -22.58
CA LYS A 167 -19.71 -1.47 -22.13
C LYS A 167 -18.46 -1.44 -21.26
N ARG A 168 -18.24 -2.44 -20.40
CA ARG A 168 -17.05 -2.51 -19.54
C ARG A 168 -15.77 -2.72 -20.32
N MET A 169 -15.76 -3.59 -21.33
CA MET A 169 -14.62 -3.77 -22.24
C MET A 169 -14.28 -2.46 -22.96
N PHE A 170 -15.26 -1.64 -23.28
CA PHE A 170 -15.01 -0.31 -23.82
C PHE A 170 -14.38 0.64 -22.79
N LEU A 171 -14.95 0.70 -21.58
CA LEU A 171 -14.48 1.62 -20.53
C LEU A 171 -13.03 1.32 -20.10
N SER A 172 -12.58 0.07 -20.22
CA SER A 172 -11.17 -0.27 -19.95
C SER A 172 -10.20 0.31 -20.99
N LEU A 173 -10.66 0.68 -22.18
CA LEU A 173 -9.87 1.42 -23.17
C LEU A 173 -9.87 2.93 -22.90
N TYR A 174 -11.04 3.49 -22.57
CA TYR A 174 -11.29 4.94 -22.59
C TYR A 174 -10.46 5.74 -21.56
N LYS A 175 -10.30 5.24 -20.33
CA LYS A 175 -9.73 6.06 -19.23
C LYS A 175 -8.19 6.20 -19.25
N GLU A 176 -7.45 5.32 -19.93
CA GLU A 176 -5.98 5.50 -20.14
C GLU A 176 -5.61 6.23 -21.43
N SER A 177 -6.63 6.46 -22.26
CA SER A 177 -6.43 6.94 -23.61
C SER A 177 -7.33 8.13 -23.86
N LEU A 178 -6.96 9.24 -23.25
CA LEU A 178 -7.40 10.59 -23.63
C LEU A 178 -7.25 10.90 -25.16
N ASN A 179 -6.80 9.94 -25.97
CA ASN A 179 -6.59 10.04 -27.40
C ASN A 179 -7.19 8.90 -28.25
N ILE A 180 -7.90 7.86 -27.74
CA ILE A 180 -8.61 6.95 -28.67
C ILE A 180 -9.94 7.61 -29.03
N PRO A 181 -10.17 7.97 -30.30
CA PRO A 181 -11.34 8.74 -30.74
C PRO A 181 -12.55 7.82 -30.91
N ILE A 182 -12.98 7.17 -29.82
CA ILE A 182 -14.17 6.33 -29.73
C ILE A 182 -14.96 6.65 -28.45
N PHE A 183 -16.28 6.57 -28.54
CA PHE A 183 -17.19 6.75 -27.41
C PHE A 183 -18.30 5.69 -27.42
N TYR A 184 -18.89 5.44 -26.24
CA TYR A 184 -20.03 4.53 -26.09
C TYR A 184 -21.33 5.31 -26.00
N ASP A 185 -22.27 5.02 -26.90
CA ASP A 185 -23.55 5.71 -27.00
C ASP A 185 -24.68 4.77 -27.44
N GLU A 186 -25.81 4.82 -26.72
CA GLU A 186 -27.02 4.00 -26.95
C GLU A 186 -26.76 2.49 -27.18
N GLY A 187 -25.76 1.92 -26.50
CA GLY A 187 -25.46 0.49 -26.60
C GLY A 187 -24.42 0.12 -27.67
N ALA A 188 -23.91 1.09 -28.43
CA ALA A 188 -22.96 0.89 -29.51
C ALA A 188 -21.71 1.77 -29.37
N LEU A 189 -20.61 1.30 -29.95
CA LEU A 189 -19.38 2.08 -30.11
C LEU A 189 -19.53 3.02 -31.31
N LYS A 190 -19.04 4.25 -31.17
CA LYS A 190 -19.05 5.25 -32.23
C LYS A 190 -17.71 5.96 -32.30
N TYR A 191 -17.29 6.33 -33.51
CA TYR A 191 -16.10 7.14 -33.73
C TYR A 191 -16.30 8.62 -33.40
N GLU A 192 -15.32 9.22 -32.72
CA GLU A 192 -15.20 10.67 -32.54
C GLU A 192 -14.60 11.36 -33.78
N LYS A 193 -14.62 12.70 -33.78
CA LYS A 193 -13.99 13.49 -34.85
C LYS A 193 -12.47 13.29 -34.85
N GLY A 194 -11.90 13.05 -36.03
CA GLY A 194 -10.45 12.88 -36.21
C GLY A 194 -9.98 11.42 -36.12
N TYR A 195 -10.89 10.45 -36.05
CA TYR A 195 -10.54 9.04 -35.88
C TYR A 195 -9.63 8.47 -36.99
N THR A 196 -9.84 8.85 -38.25
CA THR A 196 -9.03 8.37 -39.37
C THR A 196 -7.57 8.76 -39.24
N VAL A 197 -7.28 10.01 -38.82
CA VAL A 197 -5.92 10.52 -38.59
C VAL A 197 -5.25 9.76 -37.44
N TRP A 198 -6.02 9.46 -36.39
CA TRP A 198 -5.50 8.67 -35.28
C TRP A 198 -5.17 7.23 -35.69
N LEU A 199 -6.04 6.59 -36.48
CA LEU A 199 -5.79 5.24 -37.00
C LEU A 199 -4.49 5.20 -37.84
N GLU A 200 -4.30 6.16 -38.73
CA GLU A 200 -3.08 6.28 -39.55
C GLU A 200 -1.83 6.44 -38.67
N ASN A 201 -1.88 7.32 -37.68
CA ASN A 201 -0.75 7.56 -36.76
C ASN A 201 -0.39 6.35 -35.90
N ASN A 202 -1.32 5.40 -35.70
CA ASN A 202 -1.11 4.17 -34.94
C ASN A 202 -0.94 2.93 -35.84
N GLY A 203 -0.79 3.11 -37.15
CA GLY A 203 -0.61 2.02 -38.10
C GLY A 203 -1.78 1.04 -38.17
N LEU A 204 -3.01 1.54 -38.02
CA LEU A 204 -4.25 0.78 -38.07
C LEU A 204 -4.98 1.02 -39.40
N ASP A 205 -5.78 0.05 -39.85
CA ASP A 205 -6.60 0.19 -41.06
C ASP A 205 -7.65 1.29 -40.87
N THR A 206 -7.63 2.29 -41.75
CA THR A 206 -8.60 3.39 -41.81
C THR A 206 -10.05 2.95 -41.99
N ASN A 207 -10.30 1.73 -42.49
CA ASN A 207 -11.64 1.17 -42.71
C ASN A 207 -12.06 0.16 -41.62
N ILE A 208 -11.28 -0.01 -40.56
CA ILE A 208 -11.62 -0.91 -39.45
C ILE A 208 -12.95 -0.49 -38.80
N SER A 209 -13.80 -1.45 -38.46
CA SER A 209 -15.01 -1.15 -37.68
C SER A 209 -14.66 -0.81 -36.23
N GLU A 210 -15.55 -0.11 -35.52
CA GLU A 210 -15.34 0.24 -34.10
C GLU A 210 -15.15 -1.01 -33.24
N GLU A 211 -15.88 -2.09 -33.56
CA GLU A 211 -15.78 -3.37 -32.87
C GLU A 211 -14.45 -4.07 -33.15
N GLN A 212 -14.03 -4.07 -34.43
CA GLN A 212 -12.74 -4.64 -34.83
C GLN A 212 -11.57 -3.86 -34.23
N LEU A 213 -11.69 -2.54 -34.11
CA LEU A 213 -10.70 -1.71 -33.43
C LEU A 213 -10.55 -2.13 -31.97
N LEU A 214 -11.67 -2.32 -31.25
CA LEU A 214 -11.63 -2.76 -29.85
C LEU A 214 -10.93 -4.12 -29.73
N ILE A 215 -11.30 -5.09 -30.57
CA ILE A 215 -10.68 -6.42 -30.58
C ILE A 215 -9.17 -6.33 -30.86
N GLU A 216 -8.77 -5.53 -31.85
CA GLU A 216 -7.37 -5.33 -32.22
C GLU A 216 -6.56 -4.72 -31.07
N LEU A 217 -7.11 -3.75 -30.35
CA LEU A 217 -6.44 -3.12 -29.20
C LEU A 217 -6.25 -4.10 -28.04
N PHE A 218 -7.28 -4.89 -27.71
CA PHE A 218 -7.19 -5.94 -26.69
C PHE A 218 -6.18 -7.05 -27.06
N ASN A 219 -6.03 -7.35 -28.36
CA ASN A 219 -5.01 -8.28 -28.84
C ASN A 219 -3.59 -7.71 -28.66
N ARG A 220 -3.40 -6.44 -29.05
CA ARG A 220 -2.09 -5.77 -29.04
C ARG A 220 -1.57 -5.54 -27.63
N GLU A 221 -2.40 -5.07 -26.71
CA GLU A 221 -1.98 -4.58 -25.40
C GLU A 221 -2.69 -5.30 -24.25
N GLY A 222 -1.94 -6.05 -23.44
CA GLY A 222 -2.48 -6.81 -22.29
C GLY A 222 -3.08 -5.95 -21.18
N LYS A 223 -2.69 -4.66 -21.08
CA LYS A 223 -3.18 -3.75 -20.04
C LYS A 223 -4.70 -3.55 -20.05
N TYR A 224 -5.34 -3.62 -21.22
CA TYR A 224 -6.80 -3.49 -21.30
C TYR A 224 -7.53 -4.70 -20.72
N LEU A 225 -6.96 -5.89 -20.90
CA LEU A 225 -7.43 -7.11 -20.24
C LEU A 225 -7.15 -7.06 -18.74
N ARG A 226 -5.97 -6.60 -18.33
CA ARG A 226 -5.62 -6.41 -16.91
C ARG A 226 -6.62 -5.51 -16.21
N ARG A 227 -7.01 -4.40 -16.84
CA ARG A 227 -8.02 -3.50 -16.31
C ARG A 227 -9.43 -4.11 -16.27
N LEU A 228 -9.77 -4.95 -17.25
CA LEU A 228 -11.02 -5.71 -17.20
C LEU A 228 -11.02 -6.71 -16.02
N LEU A 229 -9.89 -7.37 -15.77
CA LEU A 229 -9.63 -8.22 -14.61
C LEU A 229 -9.48 -7.42 -13.29
N GLY A 230 -9.23 -6.12 -13.38
CA GLY A 230 -9.30 -5.18 -12.26
C GLY A 230 -10.70 -5.06 -11.65
N ASN A 231 -11.71 -5.63 -12.31
CA ASN A 231 -13.07 -5.66 -11.82
C ASN A 231 -13.54 -7.09 -11.53
N SER A 232 -14.18 -7.30 -10.39
CA SER A 232 -14.66 -8.63 -9.98
C SER A 232 -15.64 -9.27 -10.97
N GLU A 233 -16.48 -8.48 -11.66
CA GLU A 233 -17.37 -9.02 -12.69
C GLU A 233 -16.60 -9.38 -13.96
N GLY A 234 -15.58 -8.60 -14.31
CA GLY A 234 -14.66 -8.92 -15.41
C GLY A 234 -13.86 -10.19 -15.15
N ARG A 235 -13.34 -10.39 -13.93
CA ARG A 235 -12.71 -11.66 -13.49
C ARG A 235 -13.66 -12.84 -13.67
N ARG A 236 -14.87 -12.74 -13.11
CA ARG A 236 -15.88 -13.79 -13.24
C ARG A 236 -16.23 -14.10 -14.70
N PHE A 237 -16.36 -13.07 -15.53
CA PHE A 237 -16.64 -13.23 -16.95
C PHE A 237 -15.51 -13.95 -17.69
N ILE A 238 -14.28 -13.49 -17.56
CA ILE A 238 -13.11 -14.10 -18.21
C ILE A 238 -12.90 -15.54 -17.72
N TYR A 239 -13.01 -15.78 -16.42
CA TYR A 239 -12.89 -17.11 -15.85
C TYR A 239 -13.91 -18.08 -16.45
N ARG A 240 -15.19 -17.73 -16.42
CA ARG A 240 -16.26 -18.57 -17.01
C ARG A 240 -16.08 -18.76 -18.51
N PHE A 241 -15.62 -17.72 -19.22
CA PHE A 241 -15.38 -17.79 -20.66
C PHE A 241 -14.29 -18.82 -21.00
N LEU A 242 -13.16 -18.80 -20.29
CA LEU A 242 -12.07 -19.74 -20.47
C LEU A 242 -12.40 -21.15 -19.95
N ASP A 243 -13.08 -21.24 -18.80
CA ASP A 243 -13.47 -22.50 -18.17
C ASP A 243 -14.44 -23.28 -19.07
N SER A 244 -15.38 -22.60 -19.72
CA SER A 244 -16.29 -23.21 -20.70
C SER A 244 -15.58 -23.84 -21.91
N ARG A 245 -14.29 -23.52 -22.11
CA ARG A 245 -13.42 -24.05 -23.17
C ARG A 245 -12.36 -25.01 -22.63
N ASN A 246 -12.37 -25.33 -21.33
CA ASN A 246 -11.34 -26.10 -20.63
C ASN A 246 -9.94 -25.47 -20.78
N LEU A 247 -9.86 -24.14 -20.79
CA LEU A 247 -8.60 -23.40 -20.90
C LEU A 247 -8.13 -22.82 -19.56
N VAL A 248 -8.91 -22.97 -18.49
CA VAL A 248 -8.48 -22.65 -17.14
C VAL A 248 -7.66 -23.83 -16.61
N ASP A 249 -6.36 -23.64 -16.54
CA ASP A 249 -5.42 -24.63 -16.04
C ASP A 249 -4.70 -24.11 -14.79
N ASN A 250 -4.74 -24.89 -13.71
CA ASN A 250 -4.16 -24.58 -12.39
C ASN A 250 -4.54 -23.20 -11.80
N ILE A 251 -5.71 -22.67 -12.15
CA ILE A 251 -6.27 -21.46 -11.56
C ILE A 251 -7.64 -21.80 -10.98
N GLU A 252 -7.89 -21.42 -9.74
CA GLU A 252 -9.22 -21.43 -9.14
C GLU A 252 -9.72 -20.01 -8.88
N MET A 253 -11.04 -19.80 -8.96
CA MET A 253 -11.67 -18.54 -8.58
C MET A 253 -12.31 -18.66 -7.19
N LYS A 254 -11.97 -17.74 -6.29
CA LYS A 254 -12.60 -17.62 -4.97
C LYS A 254 -13.65 -16.50 -5.01
N ASP A 255 -14.86 -16.82 -4.57
CA ASP A 255 -15.95 -15.85 -4.56
C ASP A 255 -15.69 -14.67 -3.60
N PHE A 256 -15.05 -14.94 -2.45
CA PHE A 256 -14.72 -13.95 -1.42
C PHE A 256 -13.34 -14.25 -0.83
N THR A 257 -12.49 -13.22 -0.76
CA THR A 257 -11.14 -13.33 -0.21
C THR A 257 -10.81 -12.11 0.64
N PHE A 258 -10.11 -12.30 1.76
CA PHE A 258 -9.51 -11.17 2.48
C PHE A 258 -8.14 -10.86 1.90
N ILE A 259 -7.89 -9.58 1.65
CA ILE A 259 -6.56 -9.10 1.24
C ILE A 259 -5.51 -9.53 2.27
N TYR A 260 -5.80 -9.37 3.57
CA TYR A 260 -4.91 -9.78 4.66
C TYR A 260 -4.56 -11.28 4.68
N ASP A 261 -5.43 -12.16 4.15
CA ASP A 261 -5.14 -13.60 4.10
C ASP A 261 -4.13 -13.92 2.98
N GLU A 262 -4.17 -13.16 1.87
CA GLU A 262 -3.19 -13.22 0.78
C GLU A 262 -1.84 -12.69 1.26
N ASP A 263 -1.83 -11.50 1.88
CA ASP A 263 -0.62 -10.88 2.45
C ASP A 263 0.06 -11.82 3.46
N TYR A 264 -0.72 -12.41 4.37
CA TYR A 264 -0.21 -13.38 5.34
C TYR A 264 0.39 -14.62 4.66
N SER A 265 -0.27 -15.15 3.62
CA SER A 265 0.20 -16.33 2.92
C SER A 265 1.51 -16.07 2.17
N GLN A 266 1.60 -14.95 1.45
CA GLN A 266 2.81 -14.54 0.74
C GLN A 266 3.98 -14.32 1.70
N LEU A 267 3.74 -13.59 2.79
CA LEU A 267 4.71 -13.38 3.85
C LEU A 267 5.22 -14.70 4.44
N LYS A 268 4.32 -15.63 4.79
CA LYS A 268 4.70 -16.93 5.37
C LYS A 268 5.50 -17.78 4.40
N ASN A 269 5.17 -17.77 3.11
CA ASN A 269 5.95 -18.48 2.10
C ASN A 269 7.36 -17.89 2.02
N ARG A 270 7.48 -16.56 1.90
CA ARG A 270 8.77 -15.86 1.89
C ARG A 270 9.62 -16.17 3.12
N LEU A 271 9.03 -16.18 4.31
CA LEU A 271 9.77 -16.51 5.54
C LEU A 271 10.09 -18.02 5.66
N SER A 272 9.22 -18.89 5.12
CA SER A 272 9.45 -20.34 5.03
C SER A 272 10.68 -20.64 4.18
N ASP A 273 10.92 -19.92 3.09
CA ASP A 273 12.13 -20.12 2.27
C ASP A 273 13.40 -19.76 3.03
N GLU A 274 13.31 -18.82 3.99
CA GLU A 274 14.45 -18.46 4.81
C GLU A 274 14.78 -19.49 5.89
N VAL A 275 13.78 -20.11 6.53
CA VAL A 275 14.03 -21.14 7.57
C VAL A 275 13.04 -22.29 7.42
N PRO A 276 13.15 -23.12 6.35
CA PRO A 276 12.13 -24.09 5.98
C PRO A 276 11.95 -25.22 6.99
N GLU A 277 12.97 -25.50 7.79
CA GLU A 277 12.92 -26.46 8.89
C GLU A 277 12.05 -26.02 10.09
N VAL A 278 11.74 -24.72 10.21
CA VAL A 278 10.92 -24.19 11.32
C VAL A 278 9.65 -23.50 10.79
N ILE A 279 9.82 -22.58 9.85
CA ILE A 279 8.76 -21.69 9.41
C ILE A 279 7.94 -22.41 8.33
N ASN A 280 6.64 -22.50 8.57
CA ASN A 280 5.66 -23.04 7.62
C ASN A 280 4.28 -22.45 7.94
N MET A 281 3.27 -22.70 7.11
CA MET A 281 1.95 -22.08 7.28
C MET A 281 1.28 -22.30 8.65
N ASN A 282 1.69 -23.33 9.40
CA ASN A 282 1.16 -23.64 10.73
C ASN A 282 2.11 -23.29 11.90
N SER A 283 3.29 -22.74 11.63
CA SER A 283 4.24 -22.38 12.68
C SER A 283 3.82 -21.10 13.41
N ASP A 284 4.14 -21.05 14.71
CA ASP A 284 3.78 -19.95 15.61
C ASP A 284 4.66 -18.71 15.33
N PRO A 285 4.09 -17.49 15.32
CA PRO A 285 4.85 -16.27 15.01
C PRO A 285 6.03 -16.05 15.96
N LYS A 286 5.90 -16.43 17.24
CA LYS A 286 6.99 -16.29 18.21
C LYS A 286 8.13 -17.24 17.90
N ASP A 287 7.82 -18.46 17.49
CA ASP A 287 8.81 -19.46 17.10
C ASP A 287 9.52 -19.04 15.80
N ASP A 288 8.76 -18.53 14.83
CA ASP A 288 9.28 -17.99 13.57
C ASP A 288 10.25 -16.82 13.81
N PHE A 289 9.86 -15.88 14.67
CA PHE A 289 10.70 -14.74 15.04
C PHE A 289 12.04 -15.20 15.64
N VAL A 290 12.01 -16.14 16.58
CA VAL A 290 13.25 -16.68 17.18
C VAL A 290 14.09 -17.43 16.14
N ALA A 291 13.48 -18.17 15.23
CA ALA A 291 14.18 -18.85 14.15
C ALA A 291 14.92 -17.86 13.22
N LEU A 292 14.28 -16.73 12.89
CA LEU A 292 14.91 -15.67 12.09
C LEU A 292 16.05 -14.98 12.84
N ILE A 293 15.90 -14.71 14.15
CA ILE A 293 17.01 -14.21 14.98
C ILE A 293 18.19 -15.20 15.00
N ARG A 294 17.91 -16.50 15.10
CA ARG A 294 18.93 -17.55 15.04
C ARG A 294 19.71 -17.53 13.74
N LYS A 295 19.04 -17.32 12.61
CA LYS A 295 19.66 -17.26 11.28
C LYS A 295 20.48 -16.00 11.07
N TYR A 296 19.95 -14.81 11.42
CA TYR A 296 20.52 -13.54 10.97
C TYR A 296 21.23 -12.72 12.04
N ALA A 297 20.68 -12.67 13.25
CA ALA A 297 20.97 -11.57 14.19
C ALA A 297 21.49 -12.05 15.55
N SER A 298 21.73 -13.35 15.74
CA SER A 298 22.14 -13.89 17.05
C SER A 298 23.46 -13.31 17.53
N LYS A 299 24.43 -13.12 16.62
CA LYS A 299 25.74 -12.58 16.98
C LYS A 299 25.61 -11.16 17.46
N GLU A 300 24.96 -10.31 16.68
CA GLU A 300 24.74 -8.89 16.95
C GLU A 300 23.92 -8.73 18.24
N LEU A 301 22.83 -9.48 18.40
CA LEU A 301 21.97 -9.41 19.58
C LEU A 301 22.70 -9.77 20.86
N PHE A 302 23.40 -10.91 20.89
CA PHE A 302 24.05 -11.42 22.10
C PHE A 302 25.44 -10.82 22.37
N SER A 303 26.00 -10.06 21.43
CA SER A 303 27.27 -9.32 21.63
C SER A 303 27.07 -7.82 21.84
N THR A 304 25.85 -7.28 21.79
CA THR A 304 25.61 -5.84 21.95
C THR A 304 25.11 -5.48 23.36
N ILE A 305 25.62 -4.36 23.88
CA ILE A 305 25.16 -3.72 25.12
C ILE A 305 24.22 -2.57 24.71
N TYR A 306 22.94 -2.68 25.04
CA TYR A 306 21.93 -1.67 24.70
C TYR A 306 21.81 -0.67 25.85
N ALA A 307 22.19 0.57 25.59
CA ALA A 307 22.16 1.64 26.58
C ALA A 307 20.73 2.14 26.83
N GLY A 308 20.36 2.29 28.11
CA GLY A 308 19.05 2.76 28.56
C GLY A 308 19.08 3.28 30.00
N GLU A 309 17.92 3.49 30.63
CA GLU A 309 17.86 3.79 32.08
C GLU A 309 18.46 2.63 32.90
N GLU A 310 18.20 1.40 32.47
CA GLU A 310 18.96 0.20 32.81
C GLU A 310 19.51 -0.40 31.52
N ASN A 311 20.82 -0.70 31.49
CA ASN A 311 21.42 -1.33 30.33
C ASN A 311 20.85 -2.74 30.15
N VAL A 312 20.38 -3.05 28.94
CA VAL A 312 19.96 -4.40 28.58
C VAL A 312 21.11 -5.10 27.88
N ILE A 313 21.56 -6.22 28.44
CA ILE A 313 22.68 -7.01 27.89
C ILE A 313 22.22 -8.45 27.65
N PRO A 314 21.60 -8.75 26.48
CA PRO A 314 21.02 -10.07 26.20
C PRO A 314 22.04 -11.21 26.36
N GLY A 315 23.30 -10.99 25.97
CA GLY A 315 24.36 -11.98 26.11
C GLY A 315 24.62 -12.39 27.56
N ILE A 316 24.61 -11.44 28.50
CA ILE A 316 24.76 -11.72 29.93
C ILE A 316 23.55 -12.48 30.47
N LEU A 317 22.33 -12.11 30.04
CA LEU A 317 21.11 -12.84 30.42
C LEU A 317 21.15 -14.30 29.98
N LEU A 318 21.60 -14.55 28.75
CA LEU A 318 21.79 -15.90 28.21
C LEU A 318 22.87 -16.67 28.97
N TYR A 319 24.03 -16.05 29.18
CA TYR A 319 25.14 -16.63 29.93
C TYR A 319 24.72 -17.02 31.36
N ASN A 320 23.99 -16.16 32.05
CA ASN A 320 23.51 -16.43 33.41
C ASN A 320 22.58 -17.64 33.46
N LYS A 321 21.66 -17.78 32.49
CA LYS A 321 20.80 -18.97 32.38
C LYS A 321 21.63 -20.25 32.16
N ILE A 322 22.62 -20.18 31.26
CA ILE A 322 23.50 -21.32 30.98
C ILE A 322 24.32 -21.70 32.21
N LYS A 323 24.92 -20.72 32.90
CA LYS A 323 25.72 -20.99 34.11
C LYS A 323 24.92 -21.62 35.25
N GLN A 324 23.62 -21.33 35.34
CA GLN A 324 22.75 -21.97 36.32
C GLN A 324 22.54 -23.46 36.02
N SER A 325 22.44 -23.86 34.74
CA SER A 325 22.28 -25.28 34.37
C SER A 325 23.61 -26.01 34.17
N ASN A 326 24.68 -25.28 33.86
CA ASN A 326 26.02 -25.79 33.60
C ASN A 326 27.08 -24.95 34.35
N PRO A 327 27.23 -25.16 35.67
CA PRO A 327 28.17 -24.38 36.49
C PRO A 327 29.63 -24.49 36.04
N GLU A 328 30.01 -25.64 35.47
CA GLU A 328 31.37 -25.97 35.06
C GLU A 328 31.78 -25.37 33.70
N LEU A 329 30.91 -24.59 33.04
CA LEU A 329 31.25 -23.95 31.76
C LEU A 329 32.50 -23.04 31.88
N PRO A 330 33.63 -23.31 31.20
CA PRO A 330 34.87 -22.55 31.39
C PRO A 330 34.92 -21.27 30.55
N VAL A 331 33.82 -20.50 30.58
CA VAL A 331 33.65 -19.25 29.82
C VAL A 331 33.41 -18.10 30.80
N GLU A 332 34.07 -16.98 30.57
CA GLU A 332 33.82 -15.68 31.18
C GLU A 332 33.40 -14.65 30.10
N TYR A 333 32.93 -13.48 30.53
CA TYR A 333 32.59 -12.39 29.63
C TYR A 333 33.32 -11.10 30.00
N VAL A 334 33.56 -10.26 29.00
CA VAL A 334 34.18 -8.94 29.13
C VAL A 334 33.35 -7.92 28.37
N GLU A 335 33.05 -6.81 29.03
CA GLU A 335 32.35 -5.66 28.44
C GLU A 335 33.40 -4.64 27.95
N GLU A 336 33.38 -4.29 26.67
CA GLU A 336 34.26 -3.27 26.09
C GLU A 336 33.44 -2.34 25.17
N GLY A 337 33.29 -1.08 25.59
CA GLY A 337 32.43 -0.12 24.91
C GLY A 337 30.98 -0.59 24.92
N ASN A 338 30.38 -0.74 23.73
CA ASN A 338 29.03 -1.26 23.55
C ASN A 338 29.00 -2.75 23.14
N THR A 339 30.12 -3.46 23.32
CA THR A 339 30.26 -4.85 22.88
C THR A 339 30.59 -5.77 24.05
N LEU A 340 29.96 -6.93 24.06
CA LEU A 340 30.18 -8.03 24.98
C LEU A 340 30.98 -9.12 24.28
N TYR A 341 32.12 -9.48 24.87
CA TYR A 341 32.97 -10.56 24.41
C TYR A 341 32.88 -11.74 25.37
N PHE A 342 32.91 -12.97 24.83
CA PHE A 342 33.03 -14.19 25.61
C PHE A 342 34.41 -14.79 25.40
N ASN A 343 35.09 -15.13 26.50
CA ASN A 343 36.44 -15.69 26.50
C ASN A 343 36.49 -16.97 27.31
N PHE A 344 37.39 -17.89 26.96
CA PHE A 344 37.70 -19.01 27.84
C PHE A 344 38.56 -18.53 29.01
N LEU A 345 38.37 -19.15 30.19
CA LEU A 345 39.15 -18.82 31.39
C LEU A 345 40.66 -19.00 31.18
N ASN A 346 41.05 -20.08 30.48
CA ASN A 346 42.43 -20.34 30.04
C ASN A 346 42.46 -21.43 28.94
N GLU A 347 43.61 -21.57 28.27
CA GLU A 347 43.78 -22.55 27.17
C GLU A 347 43.69 -24.02 27.64
N GLU A 348 44.06 -24.35 28.88
CA GLU A 348 44.01 -25.72 29.39
C GLU A 348 42.56 -26.19 29.58
N GLU A 349 41.73 -25.35 30.22
CA GLU A 349 40.30 -25.60 30.41
C GLU A 349 39.53 -25.61 29.10
N LYS A 350 39.88 -24.73 28.16
CA LYS A 350 39.35 -24.74 26.79
C LYS A 350 39.58 -26.10 26.12
N VAL A 351 40.84 -26.55 26.05
CA VAL A 351 41.18 -27.82 25.38
C VAL A 351 40.49 -28.99 26.06
N LYS A 352 40.46 -29.01 27.40
CA LYS A 352 39.78 -30.04 28.17
C LYS A 352 38.29 -30.10 27.84
N PHE A 353 37.59 -28.97 27.93
CA PHE A 353 36.14 -28.91 27.71
C PHE A 353 35.76 -29.26 26.27
N LEU A 354 36.49 -28.74 25.27
CA LEU A 354 36.24 -29.04 23.87
C LEU A 354 36.46 -30.53 23.56
N THR A 355 37.51 -31.12 24.13
CA THR A 355 37.81 -32.55 23.93
C THR A 355 36.77 -33.44 24.60
N GLU A 356 36.35 -33.13 25.83
CA GLU A 356 35.34 -33.89 26.57
C GLU A 356 33.96 -33.87 25.88
N ASN A 357 33.65 -32.79 25.15
CA ASN A 357 32.38 -32.62 24.43
C ASN A 357 32.48 -32.91 22.93
N ASN A 358 33.61 -33.43 22.43
CA ASN A 358 33.86 -33.71 21.01
C ASN A 358 33.65 -32.50 20.07
N LEU A 359 34.07 -31.31 20.50
CA LEU A 359 33.98 -30.07 19.74
C LEU A 359 35.31 -29.70 19.07
N PRO A 360 35.31 -29.03 17.90
CA PRO A 360 36.54 -28.55 17.25
C PRO A 360 37.32 -27.56 18.12
N LEU A 361 38.66 -27.60 18.10
CA LEU A 361 39.53 -26.77 18.95
C LEU A 361 39.48 -25.26 18.61
N GLU A 362 39.05 -24.95 17.39
CA GLU A 362 38.83 -23.61 16.86
C GLU A 362 37.49 -22.99 17.31
N THR A 363 36.62 -23.74 17.99
CA THR A 363 35.33 -23.25 18.46
C THR A 363 35.52 -22.09 19.45
N THR A 364 34.85 -20.97 19.21
CA THR A 364 34.92 -19.78 20.07
C THR A 364 34.04 -19.95 21.31
N ALA A 365 34.36 -19.23 22.38
CA ALA A 365 33.53 -19.23 23.60
C ALA A 365 32.12 -18.68 23.32
N PHE A 366 31.98 -17.70 22.42
CA PHE A 366 30.67 -17.22 21.97
C PHE A 366 29.84 -18.33 21.31
N ASN A 367 30.43 -19.10 20.40
CA ASN A 367 29.72 -20.18 19.71
C ASN A 367 29.26 -21.26 20.68
N ILE A 368 30.05 -21.58 21.73
CA ILE A 368 29.62 -22.51 22.78
C ILE A 368 28.43 -21.96 23.56
N VAL A 369 28.49 -20.69 23.97
CA VAL A 369 27.38 -20.05 24.70
C VAL A 369 26.12 -20.08 23.85
N LEU A 370 26.23 -19.79 22.55
CA LEU A 370 25.10 -19.82 21.63
C LEU A 370 24.56 -21.25 21.44
N GLU A 371 25.43 -22.24 21.18
CA GLU A 371 25.06 -23.64 20.96
C GLU A 371 24.38 -24.25 22.19
N ILE A 372 24.95 -24.06 23.38
CA ILE A 372 24.33 -24.51 24.64
C ILE A 372 23.00 -23.78 24.87
N GLY A 373 22.95 -22.47 24.60
CA GLY A 373 21.73 -21.68 24.67
C GLY A 373 20.61 -22.25 23.81
N GLN A 374 20.90 -22.52 22.54
CA GLN A 374 19.96 -23.06 21.55
C GLN A 374 19.50 -24.48 21.90
N ASN A 375 20.42 -25.37 22.26
CA ASN A 375 20.12 -26.76 22.60
C ASN A 375 19.19 -26.87 23.82
N ASN A 376 19.23 -25.90 24.73
CA ASN A 376 18.40 -25.86 25.93
C ASN A 376 17.22 -24.87 25.84
N LYS A 377 17.01 -24.22 24.69
CA LYS A 377 16.03 -23.13 24.48
C LYS A 377 16.18 -21.93 25.43
N PHE A 378 17.35 -21.72 26.02
CA PHE A 378 17.60 -20.54 26.86
C PHE A 378 17.70 -19.25 26.04
N ASP A 379 18.19 -19.35 24.81
CA ASP A 379 18.20 -18.25 23.86
C ASP A 379 16.76 -17.81 23.51
N TYR A 380 15.85 -18.77 23.29
CA TYR A 380 14.43 -18.51 23.06
C TYR A 380 13.81 -17.71 24.21
N ASP A 381 14.06 -18.14 25.45
CA ASP A 381 13.59 -17.42 26.62
C ASP A 381 14.10 -15.98 26.63
N VAL A 382 15.40 -15.77 26.39
CA VAL A 382 16.03 -14.45 26.44
C VAL A 382 15.54 -13.56 25.33
N ILE A 383 15.52 -14.04 24.08
CA ILE A 383 15.05 -13.30 22.90
C ILE A 383 13.63 -12.79 23.12
N THR A 384 12.77 -13.58 23.77
CA THR A 384 11.35 -13.29 23.91
C THR A 384 10.99 -12.52 25.20
N MET A 385 11.97 -12.16 26.04
CA MET A 385 11.75 -11.32 27.23
C MET A 385 11.30 -9.91 26.85
N ASP A 386 10.45 -9.29 27.67
CA ASP A 386 9.96 -7.91 27.43
C ASP A 386 11.08 -6.88 27.30
N GLN A 387 12.16 -7.03 28.10
CA GLN A 387 13.32 -6.14 28.04
C GLN A 387 14.21 -6.38 26.80
N VAL A 388 14.10 -7.53 26.11
CA VAL A 388 14.99 -7.92 24.99
C VAL A 388 14.28 -7.89 23.64
N LYS A 389 13.00 -8.27 23.58
CA LYS A 389 12.28 -8.53 22.32
C LYS A 389 12.28 -7.36 21.33
N TYR A 390 12.24 -6.13 21.83
CA TYR A 390 12.32 -4.92 21.00
C TYR A 390 13.72 -4.71 20.43
N HIS A 391 14.78 -4.95 21.21
CA HIS A 391 16.15 -4.92 20.71
C HIS A 391 16.41 -6.05 19.70
N ALA A 392 15.90 -7.25 19.96
CA ALA A 392 15.95 -8.34 19.00
C ALA A 392 15.28 -7.97 17.66
N GLN A 393 14.11 -7.30 17.72
CA GLN A 393 13.42 -6.83 16.53
C GLN A 393 14.25 -5.77 15.78
N THR A 394 14.85 -4.81 16.48
CA THR A 394 15.75 -3.81 15.87
C THR A 394 16.93 -4.44 15.16
N GLU A 395 17.56 -5.46 15.73
CA GLU A 395 18.65 -6.18 15.08
C GLU A 395 18.17 -6.97 13.86
N LEU A 396 17.01 -7.62 13.95
CA LEU A 396 16.46 -8.40 12.84
C LEU A 396 16.10 -7.53 11.62
N LEU A 397 15.51 -6.36 11.87
CA LEU A 397 15.09 -5.42 10.81
C LEU A 397 16.24 -4.92 9.92
N LYS A 398 17.49 -5.05 10.35
CA LYS A 398 18.67 -4.76 9.52
C LYS A 398 18.86 -5.76 8.38
N TYR A 399 18.25 -6.94 8.49
CA TYR A 399 18.37 -8.04 7.54
C TYR A 399 17.04 -8.37 6.87
N ILE A 400 15.97 -8.50 7.67
CA ILE A 400 14.66 -8.92 7.19
C ILE A 400 13.55 -8.34 8.07
N ASN A 401 12.46 -7.88 7.44
CA ASN A 401 11.23 -7.55 8.15
C ASN A 401 10.30 -8.78 8.19
N PRO A 402 10.09 -9.39 9.37
CA PRO A 402 9.16 -10.50 9.51
C PRO A 402 7.69 -10.07 9.59
N GLU A 403 7.42 -8.77 9.75
CA GLU A 403 6.07 -8.22 9.98
C GLU A 403 5.34 -8.87 11.15
N ILE A 404 6.08 -9.26 12.20
CA ILE A 404 5.55 -9.82 13.44
C ILE A 404 5.52 -8.73 14.51
N SER A 405 4.36 -8.53 15.11
CA SER A 405 4.22 -7.71 16.30
C SER A 405 4.80 -8.46 17.51
N VAL A 406 5.98 -8.06 17.99
CA VAL A 406 6.61 -8.68 19.19
C VAL A 406 5.87 -8.36 20.51
N SER A 407 4.91 -7.44 20.49
CA SER A 407 4.07 -7.14 21.65
C SER A 407 2.97 -8.18 21.83
N SER A 408 2.34 -8.60 20.73
CA SER A 408 1.22 -9.56 20.70
C SER A 408 1.62 -10.96 20.22
N TRP A 409 2.83 -11.13 19.67
CA TRP A 409 3.29 -12.34 18.98
C TRP A 409 2.33 -12.78 17.87
N GLU A 410 1.93 -11.83 17.04
CA GLU A 410 0.99 -12.05 15.94
C GLU A 410 1.54 -11.42 14.66
N TYR A 411 1.27 -12.03 13.51
CA TYR A 411 1.60 -11.41 12.23
C TYR A 411 0.76 -10.16 12.00
N THR A 412 1.35 -9.14 11.41
CA THR A 412 0.72 -7.82 11.24
C THR A 412 -0.55 -7.93 10.39
N ALA A 413 -0.53 -8.72 9.31
CA ALA A 413 -1.71 -8.97 8.48
C ALA A 413 -2.86 -9.62 9.27
N VAL A 414 -2.57 -10.61 10.11
CA VAL A 414 -3.56 -11.27 10.98
C VAL A 414 -4.11 -10.28 12.02
N LEU A 415 -3.25 -9.49 12.64
CA LEU A 415 -3.65 -8.45 13.59
C LEU A 415 -4.54 -7.38 12.93
N GLN A 416 -4.19 -6.93 11.73
CA GLN A 416 -4.97 -5.96 10.96
C GLN A 416 -6.35 -6.51 10.59
N LYS A 417 -6.41 -7.76 10.11
CA LYS A 417 -7.68 -8.46 9.85
C LYS A 417 -8.56 -8.50 11.09
N ASN A 418 -8.01 -8.99 12.20
CA ASN A 418 -8.77 -9.16 13.44
C ASN A 418 -9.29 -7.81 13.96
N ASN A 419 -8.42 -6.80 14.02
CA ASN A 419 -8.80 -5.44 14.43
C ASN A 419 -9.87 -4.84 13.52
N TRP A 420 -9.77 -5.05 12.20
CA TRP A 420 -10.76 -4.54 11.24
C TRP A 420 -12.12 -5.21 11.42
N VAL A 421 -12.15 -6.54 11.59
CA VAL A 421 -13.39 -7.29 11.85
C VAL A 421 -14.02 -6.87 13.18
N GLU A 422 -13.22 -6.71 14.23
CA GLU A 422 -13.68 -6.26 15.54
C GLU A 422 -14.29 -4.84 15.49
N ALA A 423 -13.63 -3.92 14.80
CA ALA A 423 -14.10 -2.54 14.65
C ALA A 423 -15.42 -2.46 13.86
N ASN A 424 -15.59 -3.32 12.85
CA ASN A 424 -16.75 -3.28 11.96
C ASN A 424 -17.91 -4.19 12.39
N LEU A 425 -17.65 -5.25 13.14
CA LEU A 425 -18.63 -6.20 13.65
C LEU A 425 -18.48 -6.32 15.17
N ASP A 426 -17.78 -7.37 15.63
CA ASP A 426 -17.55 -7.73 17.02
C ASP A 426 -16.45 -8.81 17.15
N PRO A 427 -15.84 -9.00 18.34
CA PRO A 427 -14.76 -9.98 18.54
C PRO A 427 -15.13 -11.45 18.27
N SER A 428 -16.40 -11.84 18.39
CA SER A 428 -16.81 -13.22 18.08
C SER A 428 -16.88 -13.50 16.57
N SER A 429 -16.69 -12.47 15.74
CA SER A 429 -16.72 -12.58 14.29
C SER A 429 -15.35 -12.79 13.64
N VAL A 430 -14.25 -12.72 14.40
CA VAL A 430 -12.87 -12.79 13.89
C VAL A 430 -12.59 -14.09 13.12
N ASP A 431 -13.08 -15.23 13.62
CA ASP A 431 -12.85 -16.55 13.01
C ASP A 431 -13.78 -16.87 11.83
N LYS A 432 -14.70 -15.96 11.47
CA LYS A 432 -15.67 -16.19 10.38
C LYS A 432 -15.01 -16.05 9.01
N SER A 433 -15.53 -16.77 8.03
CA SER A 433 -15.05 -16.66 6.66
C SER A 433 -15.32 -15.26 6.07
N PRO A 434 -14.54 -14.80 5.07
CA PRO A 434 -14.79 -13.51 4.41
C PRO A 434 -16.21 -13.38 3.88
N LYS A 435 -16.79 -14.48 3.37
CA LYS A 435 -18.18 -14.54 2.92
C LYS A 435 -19.17 -14.26 4.05
N GLU A 436 -19.01 -14.91 5.19
CA GLU A 436 -19.89 -14.70 6.35
C GLU A 436 -19.81 -13.27 6.86
N ILE A 437 -18.58 -12.72 6.96
CA ILE A 437 -18.37 -11.33 7.37
C ILE A 437 -19.03 -10.36 6.40
N PHE A 438 -18.88 -10.57 5.09
CA PHE A 438 -19.52 -9.74 4.07
C PHE A 438 -21.05 -9.70 4.23
N TYR A 439 -21.69 -10.86 4.44
CA TYR A 439 -23.14 -10.91 4.65
C TYR A 439 -23.58 -10.29 5.97
N LEU A 440 -22.81 -10.43 7.05
CA LEU A 440 -23.07 -9.74 8.32
C LEU A 440 -22.99 -8.21 8.16
N LEU A 441 -22.04 -7.70 7.36
CA LEU A 441 -21.96 -6.28 7.04
C LEU A 441 -23.16 -5.80 6.23
N LYS A 442 -23.65 -6.62 5.29
CA LYS A 442 -24.85 -6.33 4.49
C LYS A 442 -26.08 -6.21 5.37
N GLU A 443 -26.26 -7.14 6.30
CA GLU A 443 -27.34 -7.10 7.30
C GLU A 443 -27.22 -5.87 8.22
N LYS A 444 -26.04 -5.64 8.82
CA LYS A 444 -25.78 -4.51 9.73
C LYS A 444 -26.00 -3.15 9.06
N SER A 445 -25.73 -3.05 7.76
CA SER A 445 -25.90 -1.81 6.99
C SER A 445 -27.33 -1.61 6.49
N GLY A 446 -28.25 -2.57 6.71
CA GLY A 446 -29.63 -2.47 6.24
C GLY A 446 -29.78 -2.51 4.72
N LEU A 447 -28.81 -3.08 4.01
CA LEU A 447 -28.87 -3.23 2.55
C LEU A 447 -29.92 -4.29 2.20
N LYS A 448 -30.81 -3.96 1.26
CA LYS A 448 -31.86 -4.89 0.79
C LYS A 448 -31.24 -6.13 0.13
N ASP A 449 -31.95 -7.25 0.18
CA ASP A 449 -31.51 -8.49 -0.45
C ASP A 449 -31.31 -8.36 -1.97
N GLU A 450 -32.10 -7.48 -2.61
CA GLU A 450 -32.03 -7.13 -4.03
C GLU A 450 -30.69 -6.53 -4.45
N VAL A 451 -29.96 -5.88 -3.53
CA VAL A 451 -28.63 -5.31 -3.81
C VAL A 451 -27.66 -6.46 -4.03
N SER A 452 -27.06 -6.51 -5.22
CA SER A 452 -26.09 -7.55 -5.57
C SER A 452 -24.85 -7.45 -4.68
N ASN A 453 -24.11 -8.56 -4.53
CA ASN A 453 -22.84 -8.53 -3.77
C ASN A 453 -21.84 -7.54 -4.39
N TYR A 454 -21.90 -7.37 -5.71
CA TYR A 454 -21.08 -6.42 -6.45
C TYR A 454 -21.35 -4.97 -6.02
N GLU A 455 -22.61 -4.55 -6.05
CA GLU A 455 -23.03 -3.21 -5.62
C GLU A 455 -22.79 -3.01 -4.12
N ALA A 456 -23.08 -4.03 -3.30
CA ALA A 456 -22.85 -3.97 -1.86
C ALA A 456 -21.37 -3.74 -1.53
N ARG A 457 -20.44 -4.37 -2.27
CA ARG A 457 -19.00 -4.13 -2.09
C ARG A 457 -18.65 -2.69 -2.41
N TYR A 458 -19.11 -2.14 -3.53
CA TYR A 458 -18.86 -0.74 -3.90
C TYR A 458 -19.35 0.23 -2.83
N ILE A 459 -20.53 -0.02 -2.26
CA ILE A 459 -21.04 0.77 -1.13
C ILE A 459 -20.14 0.62 0.10
N PHE A 460 -19.63 -0.59 0.38
CA PHE A 460 -18.69 -0.79 1.49
C PHE A 460 -17.36 -0.07 1.31
N VAL A 461 -16.85 0.04 0.08
CA VAL A 461 -15.66 0.87 -0.21
C VAL A 461 -15.87 2.31 0.26
N LEU A 462 -17.00 2.93 -0.12
CA LEU A 462 -17.33 4.28 0.34
C LEU A 462 -17.53 4.33 1.86
N ARG A 463 -18.19 3.31 2.43
CA ARG A 463 -18.49 3.23 3.85
C ARG A 463 -17.23 3.18 4.71
N GLU A 464 -16.22 2.41 4.32
CA GLU A 464 -14.97 2.34 5.07
C GLU A 464 -14.30 3.70 5.18
N ARG A 465 -14.22 4.45 4.07
CA ARG A 465 -13.65 5.81 4.10
C ARG A 465 -14.49 6.75 4.97
N TYR A 466 -15.82 6.68 4.87
CA TYR A 466 -16.74 7.47 5.69
C TYR A 466 -16.60 7.21 7.20
N LEU A 467 -16.41 5.94 7.59
CA LEU A 467 -16.26 5.55 8.99
C LEU A 467 -14.86 5.85 9.54
N ASN A 468 -13.80 5.60 8.76
CA ASN A 468 -12.41 5.77 9.18
C ASN A 468 -12.02 7.22 9.50
N GLN A 469 -12.80 8.20 9.06
CA GLN A 469 -12.50 9.61 9.28
C GLN A 469 -12.61 10.07 10.76
N GLY A 470 -13.30 9.31 11.61
CA GLY A 470 -13.39 9.62 13.06
C GLY A 470 -13.88 11.05 13.34
N TYR A 471 -13.15 11.78 14.19
CA TYR A 471 -13.44 13.18 14.59
C TYR A 471 -13.03 14.25 13.55
N ARG A 472 -12.45 13.86 12.40
CA ARG A 472 -12.03 14.78 11.33
C ARG A 472 -13.14 14.99 10.29
N ALA A 473 -14.40 15.08 10.72
CA ALA A 473 -15.56 15.18 9.83
C ALA A 473 -15.53 16.42 8.91
N TYR A 474 -14.79 17.46 9.29
CA TYR A 474 -14.56 18.67 8.48
C TYR A 474 -13.63 18.44 7.28
N TYR A 475 -12.83 17.37 7.29
CA TYR A 475 -11.91 17.06 6.20
C TYR A 475 -12.71 16.38 5.07
N PRO A 476 -12.59 16.78 3.80
CA PRO A 476 -13.26 16.08 2.71
C PRO A 476 -12.67 14.68 2.52
N ILE A 477 -13.50 13.72 2.08
CA ILE A 477 -13.08 12.35 1.77
C ILE A 477 -12.96 12.21 0.26
N ASP A 478 -11.74 12.11 -0.25
CA ASP A 478 -11.49 11.75 -1.65
C ASP A 478 -12.04 10.35 -1.93
N ILE A 479 -12.88 10.22 -2.95
CA ILE A 479 -13.51 8.95 -3.37
C ILE A 479 -12.91 8.43 -4.67
N CYS A 480 -12.69 9.31 -5.63
CA CYS A 480 -12.15 8.99 -6.94
C CYS A 480 -11.40 10.21 -7.48
N TYR A 481 -10.20 9.96 -7.98
CA TYR A 481 -9.43 10.91 -8.75
C TYR A 481 -9.67 10.70 -10.25
N ASP A 482 -9.41 11.74 -11.04
CA ASP A 482 -9.54 11.70 -12.50
C ASP A 482 -10.95 11.26 -12.94
N ALA A 483 -11.95 11.89 -12.34
CA ALA A 483 -13.34 11.71 -12.73
C ALA A 483 -13.58 12.31 -14.10
N SER A 484 -14.22 11.54 -14.98
CA SER A 484 -14.54 12.00 -16.33
C SER A 484 -15.53 13.17 -16.30
N LYS A 485 -15.46 14.04 -17.33
CA LYS A 485 -16.41 15.16 -17.49
C LYS A 485 -17.87 14.70 -17.47
N LYS A 486 -18.15 13.49 -17.95
CA LYS A 486 -19.49 12.88 -17.94
C LYS A 486 -19.93 12.56 -16.51
N THR A 487 -19.05 11.97 -15.70
CA THR A 487 -19.29 11.74 -14.27
C THR A 487 -19.56 13.06 -13.55
N VAL A 488 -18.74 14.10 -13.79
CA VAL A 488 -18.96 15.43 -13.19
C VAL A 488 -20.32 16.02 -13.56
N ALA A 489 -20.73 15.90 -14.83
CA ALA A 489 -22.04 16.36 -15.28
C ALA A 489 -23.18 15.59 -14.60
N LEU A 490 -23.09 14.26 -14.51
CA LEU A 490 -24.11 13.42 -13.86
C LEU A 490 -24.23 13.69 -12.36
N ILE A 491 -23.11 13.94 -11.66
CA ILE A 491 -23.13 14.35 -10.26
C ILE A 491 -23.79 15.73 -10.12
N SER A 492 -23.44 16.69 -11.00
CA SER A 492 -24.01 18.04 -11.00
C SER A 492 -25.52 18.06 -11.34
N GLU A 493 -26.01 17.12 -12.14
CA GLU A 493 -27.44 16.97 -12.43
C GLU A 493 -28.22 16.34 -11.26
N ASN A 494 -27.54 15.59 -10.40
CA ASN A 494 -28.15 14.89 -9.26
C ASN A 494 -27.82 15.54 -7.91
N THR A 495 -27.41 16.82 -7.88
CA THR A 495 -27.04 17.53 -6.64
C THR A 495 -28.10 17.42 -5.54
N ASP A 496 -29.40 17.49 -5.89
CA ASP A 496 -30.50 17.36 -4.91
C ASP A 496 -30.55 15.98 -4.20
N LYS A 497 -30.01 14.94 -4.83
CA LYS A 497 -29.97 13.55 -4.32
C LYS A 497 -28.61 13.14 -3.78
N LEU A 498 -27.56 13.86 -4.18
CA LEU A 498 -26.16 13.63 -3.83
C LEU A 498 -25.68 14.70 -2.84
N ASN A 499 -26.48 14.95 -1.80
CA ASN A 499 -26.09 15.86 -0.72
C ASN A 499 -24.74 15.42 -0.14
N GLY A 500 -23.86 16.37 0.18
CA GLY A 500 -22.52 16.08 0.68
C GLY A 500 -21.58 15.41 -0.33
N VAL A 501 -21.92 15.35 -1.62
CA VAL A 501 -20.97 14.99 -2.68
C VAL A 501 -20.53 16.26 -3.38
N ASP A 502 -19.22 16.48 -3.47
CA ASP A 502 -18.64 17.61 -4.17
C ASP A 502 -17.66 17.14 -5.24
N VAL A 503 -17.43 17.99 -6.24
CA VAL A 503 -16.43 17.78 -7.29
C VAL A 503 -15.51 18.98 -7.33
N ILE A 504 -14.27 18.76 -6.91
CA ILE A 504 -13.23 19.79 -6.97
C ILE A 504 -12.25 19.52 -8.11
N THR A 505 -11.48 20.53 -8.49
CA THR A 505 -10.35 20.37 -9.42
C THR A 505 -9.06 20.40 -8.63
N GLU A 506 -8.32 19.29 -8.65
CA GLU A 506 -6.99 19.18 -8.05
C GLU A 506 -5.91 19.02 -9.12
N SER A 507 -4.67 19.34 -8.75
CA SER A 507 -3.50 19.13 -9.60
C SER A 507 -2.99 17.70 -9.39
N VAL A 508 -2.97 16.89 -10.45
CA VAL A 508 -2.45 15.50 -10.42
C VAL A 508 -1.20 15.41 -11.28
N ARG A 509 -0.23 14.60 -10.82
CA ARG A 509 1.02 14.36 -11.55
C ARG A 509 0.74 13.62 -12.86
N TYR A 510 1.41 14.00 -13.94
CA TYR A 510 1.24 13.37 -15.25
C TYR A 510 2.59 13.16 -15.94
N TYR A 511 2.75 11.97 -16.53
CA TYR A 511 3.94 11.54 -17.24
C TYR A 511 3.60 11.34 -18.73
N PRO A 512 3.89 12.31 -19.62
CA PRO A 512 3.48 12.27 -21.02
C PRO A 512 4.00 11.07 -21.82
N TYR A 513 5.13 10.51 -21.39
CA TYR A 513 5.82 9.41 -22.07
C TYR A 513 5.53 8.02 -21.49
N LYS A 514 4.60 7.91 -20.52
CA LYS A 514 4.15 6.64 -19.94
C LYS A 514 5.33 5.77 -19.47
N GLU A 515 5.48 4.56 -20.01
CA GLU A 515 6.52 3.59 -19.64
C GLU A 515 7.95 4.07 -19.91
N SER A 516 8.14 5.03 -20.82
CA SER A 516 9.47 5.49 -21.18
C SER A 516 10.09 6.32 -20.08
N ALA A 517 11.33 5.99 -19.71
CA ALA A 517 12.07 6.57 -18.58
C ALA A 517 11.42 6.37 -17.20
N ALA A 518 10.46 5.43 -17.05
CA ALA A 518 9.71 5.25 -15.80
C ALA A 518 10.61 5.04 -14.58
N HIS A 519 11.63 4.17 -14.66
CA HIS A 519 12.57 3.93 -13.55
C HIS A 519 13.47 5.12 -13.22
N ILE A 520 13.77 5.96 -14.22
CA ILE A 520 14.57 7.17 -14.02
C ILE A 520 13.74 8.20 -13.27
N LEU A 521 12.52 8.46 -13.76
CA LEU A 521 11.60 9.42 -13.15
C LEU A 521 11.13 8.94 -11.78
N GLY A 522 10.85 7.65 -11.66
CA GLY A 522 10.22 7.05 -10.50
C GLY A 522 8.70 7.25 -10.49
N TYR A 523 8.07 6.89 -9.38
CA TYR A 523 6.64 6.99 -9.20
C TYR A 523 6.27 7.58 -7.85
N MET A 524 4.99 7.96 -7.70
CA MET A 524 4.44 8.51 -6.47
C MET A 524 3.73 7.46 -5.61
N GLY A 525 3.66 7.63 -4.30
CA GLY A 525 2.95 6.68 -3.45
C GLY A 525 2.61 7.24 -2.09
N LYS A 526 1.65 6.61 -1.41
CA LYS A 526 1.21 6.98 -0.05
C LYS A 526 2.37 6.85 0.93
N ILE A 527 2.46 7.75 1.90
CA ILE A 527 3.40 7.62 3.03
C ILE A 527 2.99 6.41 3.87
N SER A 528 3.84 5.39 3.92
CA SER A 528 3.49 4.10 4.55
C SER A 528 4.59 3.52 5.43
N GLN A 529 5.86 3.85 5.16
CA GLN A 529 6.99 3.32 5.92
C GLN A 529 7.26 4.19 7.15
N ASP A 530 7.69 3.58 8.26
CA ASP A 530 7.93 4.31 9.52
C ASP A 530 8.94 5.46 9.36
N TYR A 531 10.00 5.24 8.57
CA TYR A 531 10.98 6.30 8.28
C TYR A 531 10.42 7.44 7.42
N GLU A 532 9.43 7.16 6.55
CA GLU A 532 8.73 8.18 5.76
C GLU A 532 7.77 8.97 6.64
N ILE A 533 7.09 8.30 7.57
CA ILE A 533 6.23 8.96 8.56
C ILE A 533 7.09 9.91 9.41
N GLU A 534 8.24 9.46 9.90
CA GLU A 534 9.15 10.31 10.67
C GLU A 534 9.60 11.52 9.84
N LYS A 535 10.16 11.29 8.64
CA LYS A 535 10.71 12.34 7.78
C LYS A 535 9.64 13.33 7.27
N TYR A 536 8.54 12.83 6.72
CA TYR A 536 7.58 13.67 5.98
C TYR A 536 6.42 14.16 6.85
N ILE A 537 5.98 13.37 7.84
CA ILE A 537 4.84 13.73 8.69
C ILE A 537 5.29 14.36 10.01
N ASN A 538 6.25 13.75 10.71
CA ASN A 538 6.67 14.25 12.02
C ASN A 538 7.65 15.43 11.90
N GLU A 539 8.62 15.34 10.98
CA GLU A 539 9.58 16.41 10.70
C GLU A 539 9.12 17.37 9.58
N GLY A 540 8.25 16.90 8.68
CA GLY A 540 7.74 17.64 7.52
C GLY A 540 6.30 18.16 7.68
N ASN A 541 5.75 18.75 6.61
CA ASN A 541 4.37 19.27 6.58
C ASN A 541 3.43 18.39 5.73
N TYR A 542 3.66 17.07 5.74
CA TYR A 542 2.83 16.12 5.01
C TYR A 542 1.72 15.52 5.88
N SER A 543 0.63 15.14 5.23
CA SER A 543 -0.46 14.32 5.76
C SER A 543 -0.25 12.87 5.35
N ARG A 544 -0.86 11.92 6.07
CA ARG A 544 -0.86 10.49 5.69
C ARG A 544 -1.45 10.23 4.31
N ASP A 545 -2.39 11.08 3.87
CA ASP A 545 -3.06 10.93 2.57
C ASP A 545 -2.25 11.54 1.41
N ASP A 546 -1.14 12.21 1.68
CA ASP A 546 -0.30 12.76 0.61
C ASP A 546 0.45 11.66 -0.12
N LEU A 547 0.69 11.91 -1.41
CA LEU A 547 1.56 11.11 -2.24
C LEU A 547 2.94 11.78 -2.33
N ILE A 548 3.98 11.00 -2.04
CA ILE A 548 5.39 11.39 -2.16
C ILE A 548 6.06 10.58 -3.28
N GLY A 549 7.14 11.10 -3.85
CA GLY A 549 8.03 10.32 -4.70
C GLY A 549 8.61 9.13 -3.93
N LYS A 550 8.48 7.93 -4.48
CA LYS A 550 8.90 6.65 -3.86
C LYS A 550 10.20 6.11 -4.42
N THR A 551 10.51 6.45 -5.66
CA THR A 551 11.72 6.02 -6.35
C THR A 551 12.22 7.12 -7.28
N GLY A 552 13.41 6.89 -7.88
CA GLY A 552 13.92 7.69 -8.98
C GLY A 552 14.13 9.17 -8.64
N VAL A 553 13.95 10.01 -9.65
CA VAL A 553 14.05 11.47 -9.55
C VAL A 553 12.98 12.06 -8.64
N GLU A 554 11.75 11.53 -8.67
CA GLU A 554 10.65 11.99 -7.82
C GLU A 554 10.99 11.87 -6.32
N GLU A 555 11.53 10.73 -5.88
CA GLU A 555 11.97 10.55 -4.49
C GLU A 555 13.20 11.39 -4.18
N LYS A 556 14.21 11.35 -5.06
CA LYS A 556 15.50 12.00 -4.80
C LYS A 556 15.38 13.51 -4.64
N PHE A 557 14.45 14.11 -5.37
CA PHE A 557 14.21 15.55 -5.39
C PHE A 557 12.83 15.93 -4.80
N GLU A 558 12.22 15.08 -3.97
CA GLU A 558 10.92 15.31 -3.33
C GLU A 558 10.84 16.71 -2.69
N ASP A 559 11.84 17.09 -1.90
CA ASP A 559 11.87 18.37 -1.18
C ASP A 559 11.90 19.60 -2.12
N LEU A 560 12.43 19.44 -3.34
CA LEU A 560 12.42 20.48 -4.36
C LEU A 560 11.09 20.49 -5.12
N LEU A 561 10.58 19.29 -5.47
CA LEU A 561 9.43 19.10 -6.34
C LEU A 561 8.10 19.34 -5.64
N SER A 562 7.97 19.10 -4.34
CA SER A 562 6.67 19.08 -3.64
C SER A 562 6.03 20.46 -3.45
N GLY A 563 6.82 21.53 -3.47
CA GLY A 563 6.33 22.89 -3.24
C GLY A 563 5.89 23.15 -1.79
N LYS A 564 5.18 24.25 -1.58
CA LYS A 564 4.61 24.59 -0.26
C LYS A 564 3.10 24.58 -0.36
N LYS A 565 2.47 23.76 0.49
CA LYS A 565 1.01 23.68 0.59
C LYS A 565 0.40 25.02 0.95
N GLY A 566 -0.77 25.27 0.39
CA GLY A 566 -1.66 26.33 0.83
C GLY A 566 -2.45 25.86 2.04
N SER A 567 -3.27 26.75 2.59
CA SER A 567 -4.14 26.42 3.71
C SER A 567 -5.50 27.10 3.54
N GLN A 568 -6.57 26.43 3.93
CA GLN A 568 -7.90 27.00 4.02
C GLN A 568 -8.37 26.94 5.47
N THR A 569 -8.59 28.10 6.08
CA THR A 569 -9.03 28.22 7.46
C THR A 569 -10.56 28.17 7.55
N LEU A 570 -11.05 27.15 8.25
CA LEU A 570 -12.46 26.87 8.48
C LEU A 570 -12.82 27.03 9.96
N GLU A 571 -13.99 27.60 10.22
CA GLU A 571 -14.59 27.57 11.55
C GLU A 571 -15.51 26.34 11.67
N VAL A 572 -15.27 25.50 12.67
CA VAL A 572 -16.03 24.28 12.96
C VAL A 572 -16.81 24.38 14.27
N ASP A 573 -17.93 23.67 14.33
CA ASP A 573 -18.70 23.50 15.57
C ASP A 573 -18.10 22.41 16.49
N ALA A 574 -18.73 22.16 17.64
CA ALA A 574 -18.27 21.16 18.61
C ALA A 574 -18.35 19.71 18.10
N TYR A 575 -19.08 19.46 17.01
CA TYR A 575 -19.23 18.16 16.35
C TYR A 575 -18.32 18.01 15.13
N GLY A 576 -17.60 19.07 14.74
CA GLY A 576 -16.67 19.08 13.61
C GLY A 576 -17.31 19.48 12.28
N ASN A 577 -18.52 20.06 12.27
CA ASN A 577 -19.18 20.52 11.05
C ASN A 577 -18.68 21.91 10.65
N ARG A 578 -18.56 22.17 9.34
CA ARG A 578 -18.13 23.47 8.80
C ARG A 578 -19.22 24.53 8.99
N THR A 579 -18.82 25.70 9.47
CA THR A 579 -19.73 26.84 9.68
C THR A 579 -19.35 28.07 8.86
N LYS A 580 -18.05 28.30 8.61
CA LYS A 580 -17.60 29.45 7.81
C LYS A 580 -16.19 29.24 7.24
N VAL A 581 -16.02 29.58 5.97
CA VAL A 581 -14.70 29.74 5.32
C VAL A 581 -14.24 31.17 5.57
N SER A 582 -13.02 31.36 6.08
CA SER A 582 -12.55 32.68 6.51
C SER A 582 -11.36 33.18 5.71
N GLU A 583 -10.34 32.34 5.52
CA GLU A 583 -9.06 32.74 4.93
C GLU A 583 -8.51 31.59 4.06
N VAL A 584 -7.98 31.93 2.88
CA VAL A 584 -7.34 30.98 1.96
C VAL A 584 -5.94 31.51 1.69
N GLU A 585 -4.94 30.72 2.06
CA GLU A 585 -3.55 30.89 1.67
C GLU A 585 -3.28 30.01 0.45
N GLU A 586 -2.93 30.64 -0.67
CA GLU A 586 -2.67 29.91 -1.92
C GLU A 586 -1.37 29.08 -1.83
N PRO A 587 -1.34 27.85 -2.37
CA PRO A 587 -0.13 27.05 -2.43
C PRO A 587 0.95 27.68 -3.33
N VAL A 588 2.21 27.41 -3.01
CA VAL A 588 3.37 27.77 -3.84
C VAL A 588 3.86 26.52 -4.57
N PRO A 589 3.95 26.53 -5.92
CA PRO A 589 4.44 25.39 -6.68
C PRO A 589 5.89 25.00 -6.36
N GLY A 590 6.20 23.73 -6.55
CA GLY A 590 7.57 23.21 -6.45
C GLY A 590 8.52 23.74 -7.50
N GLY A 591 9.82 23.54 -7.27
CA GLY A 591 10.89 23.93 -8.19
C GLY A 591 11.03 22.95 -9.35
N ASN A 592 11.31 23.46 -10.55
CA ASN A 592 11.50 22.64 -11.74
C ASN A 592 12.89 21.98 -11.78
N LEU A 593 12.99 20.83 -12.44
CA LEU A 593 14.22 20.07 -12.62
C LEU A 593 14.53 19.84 -14.10
N HIS A 594 15.80 19.98 -14.48
CA HIS A 594 16.30 19.61 -15.81
C HIS A 594 17.28 18.44 -15.68
N LEU A 595 17.00 17.36 -16.40
CA LEU A 595 17.80 16.15 -16.42
C LEU A 595 18.81 16.17 -17.59
N THR A 596 19.82 15.31 -17.51
CA THR A 596 20.76 15.05 -18.62
C THR A 596 20.19 14.07 -19.65
N LEU A 597 19.09 13.40 -19.29
CA LEU A 597 18.37 12.44 -20.13
C LEU A 597 17.98 13.09 -21.47
N ASP A 598 18.08 12.32 -22.55
CA ASP A 598 17.47 12.64 -23.83
C ASP A 598 16.32 11.67 -24.08
N ILE A 599 15.08 12.20 -24.13
CA ILE A 599 13.90 11.33 -24.21
C ILE A 599 13.76 10.63 -25.55
N GLU A 600 14.21 11.24 -26.65
CA GLU A 600 14.16 10.59 -27.96
C GLU A 600 15.14 9.43 -28.03
N LEU A 601 16.35 9.61 -27.48
CA LEU A 601 17.34 8.54 -27.34
C LEU A 601 16.83 7.43 -26.42
N GLN A 602 16.24 7.78 -25.27
CA GLN A 602 15.68 6.81 -24.33
C GLN A 602 14.63 5.91 -25.00
N LYS A 603 13.65 6.51 -25.70
CA LYS A 603 12.60 5.75 -26.38
C LYS A 603 13.18 4.83 -27.45
N LYS A 604 14.16 5.30 -28.22
CA LYS A 604 14.80 4.48 -29.25
C LYS A 604 15.62 3.34 -28.64
N ALA A 605 16.27 3.59 -27.51
CA ALA A 605 17.01 2.58 -26.76
C ALA A 605 16.07 1.49 -26.22
N GLU A 606 14.94 1.86 -25.62
CA GLU A 606 13.90 0.93 -25.12
C GLU A 606 13.34 0.05 -26.25
N GLU A 607 12.97 0.65 -27.39
CA GLU A 607 12.45 -0.05 -28.56
C GLU A 607 13.45 -1.10 -29.09
N ILE A 608 14.70 -0.68 -29.29
CA ILE A 608 15.77 -1.54 -29.78
C ILE A 608 16.08 -2.65 -28.78
N PHE A 609 16.12 -2.33 -27.49
CA PHE A 609 16.43 -3.28 -26.43
C PHE A 609 15.35 -4.37 -26.33
N LYS A 610 14.07 -3.98 -26.38
CA LYS A 610 12.94 -4.92 -26.42
C LYS A 610 13.02 -5.84 -27.65
N TYR A 611 13.27 -5.29 -28.83
CA TYR A 611 13.43 -6.08 -30.05
C TYR A 611 14.58 -7.10 -29.92
N GLY A 612 15.72 -6.68 -29.36
CA GLY A 612 16.84 -7.59 -29.07
C GLY A 612 16.49 -8.73 -28.13
N LEU A 613 15.75 -8.45 -27.04
CA LEU A 613 15.26 -9.46 -26.11
C LEU A 613 14.27 -10.44 -26.76
N GLU A 614 13.42 -9.98 -27.67
CA GLU A 614 12.48 -10.86 -28.39
C GLU A 614 13.19 -11.82 -29.35
N GLU A 615 14.23 -11.35 -30.04
CA GLU A 615 15.00 -12.16 -30.99
C GLU A 615 15.91 -13.17 -30.29
N ILE A 616 16.63 -12.77 -29.23
CA ILE A 616 17.51 -13.69 -28.48
C ILE A 616 16.73 -14.84 -27.84
N ARG A 617 15.47 -14.60 -27.43
CA ARG A 617 14.60 -15.66 -26.87
C ARG A 617 14.26 -16.75 -27.87
N LYS A 618 14.26 -16.43 -29.16
CA LYS A 618 13.92 -17.36 -30.25
C LYS A 618 15.15 -17.88 -31.01
N GLY A 619 16.36 -17.40 -30.67
CA GLY A 619 17.56 -17.65 -31.47
C GLY A 619 17.45 -17.02 -32.87
N GLY A 620 16.87 -15.82 -32.93
CA GLY A 620 16.54 -15.11 -34.15
C GLY A 620 17.66 -14.21 -34.68
N THR A 621 17.29 -13.22 -35.48
CA THR A 621 18.21 -12.28 -36.11
C THR A 621 17.82 -10.86 -35.74
N PHE A 622 18.73 -10.15 -35.08
CA PHE A 622 18.57 -8.73 -34.82
C PHE A 622 18.99 -7.95 -36.07
N GLU A 623 18.01 -7.45 -36.81
CA GLU A 623 18.25 -6.68 -38.03
C GLU A 623 18.57 -5.21 -37.70
N SER A 624 19.61 -4.67 -38.34
CA SER A 624 19.96 -3.26 -38.13
C SER A 624 20.56 -2.60 -39.36
N LYS A 625 20.41 -1.28 -39.47
CA LYS A 625 21.01 -0.50 -40.56
C LYS A 625 22.54 -0.54 -40.58
N TRP A 626 23.18 -1.02 -39.51
CA TRP A 626 24.62 -1.15 -39.38
C TRP A 626 25.11 -2.59 -39.58
N GLY A 627 24.20 -3.52 -39.85
CA GLY A 627 24.47 -4.94 -40.01
C GLY A 627 23.57 -5.78 -39.09
N ASP A 628 23.23 -6.97 -39.57
CA ASP A 628 22.38 -7.91 -38.85
C ASP A 628 23.25 -8.75 -37.90
N PHE A 629 22.70 -9.07 -36.73
CA PHE A 629 23.34 -9.92 -35.73
C PHE A 629 22.50 -11.18 -35.50
N ASN A 630 23.08 -12.34 -35.80
CA ASN A 630 22.42 -13.63 -35.61
C ASN A 630 22.74 -14.16 -34.20
N PHE A 631 21.70 -14.44 -33.41
CA PHE A 631 21.88 -15.15 -32.14
C PHE A 631 22.05 -16.64 -32.43
N GLU A 632 23.22 -17.22 -32.11
CA GLU A 632 23.48 -18.65 -32.34
C GLU A 632 22.66 -19.56 -31.41
N ASP A 633 22.40 -19.10 -30.19
CA ASP A 633 21.66 -19.81 -29.15
C ASP A 633 20.29 -19.15 -28.89
N SER A 634 19.31 -19.95 -28.46
CA SER A 634 18.01 -19.45 -27.98
C SER A 634 17.93 -19.47 -26.46
N TYR A 635 17.56 -18.33 -25.88
CA TYR A 635 17.43 -18.17 -24.43
C TYR A 635 16.00 -17.80 -24.06
N ASN A 636 15.11 -18.78 -24.03
CA ASN A 636 13.67 -18.60 -23.79
C ASN A 636 13.32 -17.83 -22.50
N GLN A 637 14.22 -17.84 -21.50
CA GLN A 637 14.09 -17.17 -20.20
C GLN A 637 14.66 -15.74 -20.15
N ALA A 638 15.20 -15.19 -21.25
CA ALA A 638 15.72 -13.82 -21.31
C ALA A 638 14.58 -12.76 -21.30
N ASN A 639 13.89 -12.64 -20.17
CA ASN A 639 12.67 -11.84 -20.02
C ASN A 639 12.91 -10.42 -19.48
N SER A 640 14.14 -10.10 -19.06
CA SER A 640 14.52 -8.83 -18.45
C SER A 640 15.94 -8.41 -18.85
N GLY A 641 16.27 -7.14 -18.64
CA GLY A 641 17.62 -6.62 -18.82
C GLY A 641 17.70 -5.10 -18.71
N ALA A 642 18.92 -4.58 -18.67
CA ALA A 642 19.19 -3.15 -18.56
C ALA A 642 20.20 -2.67 -19.62
N LEU A 643 20.11 -1.39 -19.99
CA LEU A 643 21.04 -0.71 -20.90
C LEU A 643 21.27 0.74 -20.44
N VAL A 644 22.54 1.16 -20.38
CA VAL A 644 22.90 2.53 -19.99
C VAL A 644 23.75 3.16 -21.09
N VAL A 645 23.38 4.38 -21.48
CA VAL A 645 24.13 5.21 -22.43
C VAL A 645 24.66 6.44 -21.68
N VAL A 646 25.98 6.59 -21.71
CA VAL A 646 26.70 7.64 -20.97
C VAL A 646 27.54 8.45 -21.96
N ASP A 647 27.56 9.77 -21.79
CA ASP A 647 28.57 10.62 -22.40
C ASP A 647 29.89 10.43 -21.66
N VAL A 648 30.89 9.87 -22.35
CA VAL A 648 32.17 9.49 -21.74
C VAL A 648 33.01 10.71 -21.30
N GLU A 649 32.80 11.88 -21.91
CA GLU A 649 33.55 13.09 -21.57
C GLU A 649 33.00 13.77 -20.32
N THR A 650 31.68 13.78 -20.16
CA THR A 650 31.00 14.50 -19.07
C THR A 650 30.53 13.60 -17.93
N GLY A 651 30.37 12.30 -18.19
CA GLY A 651 29.72 11.35 -17.27
C GLY A 651 28.20 11.50 -17.23
N GLU A 652 27.60 12.32 -18.11
CA GLU A 652 26.16 12.50 -18.20
C GLU A 652 25.46 11.22 -18.64
N ILE A 653 24.39 10.85 -17.95
CA ILE A 653 23.53 9.73 -18.35
C ILE A 653 22.53 10.26 -19.38
N LEU A 654 22.61 9.71 -20.60
CA LEU A 654 21.77 10.11 -21.72
C LEU A 654 20.54 9.21 -21.90
N SER A 655 20.67 7.94 -21.50
CA SER A 655 19.59 6.95 -21.46
C SER A 655 19.91 5.87 -20.43
N MET A 656 18.89 5.40 -19.72
CA MET A 656 18.95 4.28 -18.78
C MET A 656 17.66 3.48 -18.93
N VAL A 657 17.77 2.35 -19.61
CA VAL A 657 16.67 1.44 -19.91
C VAL A 657 16.66 0.33 -18.90
N ASN A 658 15.47 0.02 -18.40
CA ASN A 658 15.20 -1.21 -17.70
C ASN A 658 13.96 -1.90 -18.25
N TYR A 659 14.05 -3.21 -18.46
CA TYR A 659 12.97 -4.00 -19.05
C TYR A 659 12.61 -5.21 -18.18
N PRO A 660 11.31 -5.50 -17.98
CA PRO A 660 10.15 -4.71 -18.42
C PRO A 660 9.99 -3.39 -17.65
N SER A 661 9.26 -2.44 -18.25
CA SER A 661 8.90 -1.16 -17.63
C SER A 661 7.46 -1.13 -17.12
N TYR A 662 7.05 -0.01 -16.53
CA TYR A 662 5.71 0.25 -15.99
C TYR A 662 5.28 1.68 -16.29
N ASP A 663 3.97 1.95 -16.30
CA ASP A 663 3.45 3.32 -16.46
C ASP A 663 3.37 4.03 -15.09
N PRO A 664 4.17 5.08 -14.82
CA PRO A 664 4.15 5.81 -13.55
C PRO A 664 2.85 6.62 -13.36
N ASN A 665 2.04 6.83 -14.41
CA ASN A 665 0.71 7.43 -14.26
C ASN A 665 -0.21 6.58 -13.38
N LEU A 666 -0.02 5.25 -13.33
CA LEU A 666 -0.77 4.35 -12.46
C LEU A 666 -0.66 4.71 -10.97
N PHE A 667 0.39 5.42 -10.61
CA PHE A 667 0.74 5.79 -9.25
C PHE A 667 0.37 7.23 -8.88
N SER A 668 0.03 8.06 -9.89
CA SER A 668 -0.15 9.51 -9.72
C SER A 668 -1.36 9.89 -8.85
N THR A 669 -2.31 8.97 -8.73
CA THR A 669 -3.51 9.10 -7.90
C THR A 669 -3.59 8.02 -6.82
N GLY A 670 -2.48 7.32 -6.56
CA GLY A 670 -2.46 6.05 -5.85
C GLY A 670 -2.79 4.89 -6.78
N ILE A 671 -1.96 3.86 -6.74
CA ILE A 671 -2.12 2.66 -7.57
C ILE A 671 -3.25 1.77 -7.03
N SER A 672 -4.08 1.24 -7.92
CA SER A 672 -5.06 0.21 -7.55
C SER A 672 -4.33 -1.10 -7.25
N LYS A 673 -4.90 -1.92 -6.35
CA LYS A 673 -4.29 -3.20 -5.99
C LYS A 673 -4.06 -4.09 -7.21
N GLU A 674 -4.98 -4.11 -8.16
CA GLU A 674 -4.88 -4.99 -9.34
C GLU A 674 -3.78 -4.55 -10.31
N ASN A 675 -3.55 -3.24 -10.41
CA ASN A 675 -2.41 -2.71 -11.13
C ASN A 675 -1.10 -3.00 -10.39
N TRP A 676 -1.10 -2.90 -9.05
CA TRP A 676 0.07 -3.21 -8.22
C TRP A 676 0.48 -4.67 -8.36
N GLU A 677 -0.45 -5.62 -8.22
CA GLU A 677 -0.20 -7.06 -8.39
C GLU A 677 0.37 -7.40 -9.76
N GLY A 678 -0.13 -6.75 -10.82
CA GLY A 678 0.40 -6.94 -12.18
C GLY A 678 1.82 -6.38 -12.39
N LEU A 679 2.37 -5.64 -11.43
CA LEU A 679 3.72 -5.07 -11.48
C LEU A 679 4.68 -5.70 -10.46
N VAL A 680 4.16 -6.41 -9.46
CA VAL A 680 4.94 -7.10 -8.43
C VAL A 680 5.19 -8.54 -8.84
N ASN A 681 6.45 -8.93 -9.00
CA ASN A 681 6.86 -10.31 -9.26
C ASN A 681 7.85 -10.76 -8.18
N GLU A 682 7.44 -11.75 -7.38
CA GLU A 682 8.23 -12.28 -6.25
C GLU A 682 9.09 -13.50 -6.64
N SER A 683 9.18 -13.85 -7.93
CA SER A 683 10.00 -14.97 -8.41
C SER A 683 11.47 -14.82 -7.96
N GLU A 684 12.06 -15.90 -7.43
CA GLU A 684 13.48 -15.95 -7.03
C GLU A 684 14.46 -15.85 -8.21
N ASN A 685 13.98 -16.03 -9.44
CA ASN A 685 14.83 -15.95 -10.62
C ASN A 685 15.34 -14.51 -10.81
N PRO A 686 16.67 -14.25 -10.81
CA PRO A 686 17.20 -12.90 -10.99
C PRO A 686 16.90 -12.31 -12.38
N LEU A 687 16.48 -13.12 -13.34
CA LEU A 687 16.06 -12.72 -14.68
C LEU A 687 14.53 -12.64 -14.82
N ALA A 688 13.77 -12.84 -13.73
CA ALA A 688 12.33 -12.66 -13.75
C ALA A 688 11.95 -11.23 -14.15
N PRO A 689 10.84 -11.04 -14.88
CA PRO A 689 10.34 -9.72 -15.18
C PRO A 689 9.82 -9.05 -13.88
N ARG A 690 10.54 -8.06 -13.35
CA ARG A 690 10.11 -7.25 -12.20
C ARG A 690 10.00 -5.78 -12.62
N PRO A 691 8.84 -5.36 -13.16
CA PRO A 691 8.65 -3.99 -13.63
C PRO A 691 9.10 -2.90 -12.65
N LEU A 692 8.85 -3.06 -11.34
CA LEU A 692 9.17 -2.02 -10.34
C LEU A 692 10.62 -2.03 -9.84
N TYR A 693 11.29 -3.17 -9.87
CA TYR A 693 12.55 -3.40 -9.16
C TYR A 693 13.75 -3.69 -10.07
N ASN A 694 13.49 -4.07 -11.32
CA ASN A 694 14.57 -4.40 -12.24
C ASN A 694 15.47 -3.20 -12.45
#